data_AF-A0A818LS35-F1
#
_entry.id   AF-A0A818LS35-F1
#
_cell.length_a   1.000
_cell.length_b   1.000
_cell.length_c   1.000
_cell.angle_alpha   90.00
_cell.angle_beta   90.00
_cell.angle_gamma   90.00
#
_symmetry.space_group_name_H-M   'P 1'
#
loop_
_entity.id
_entity.type
_entity.pdbx_description
1 polymer ?
#
loop_
_entity_poly.entity_id
_entity_poly.type
_entity_poly.pdbx_seq_one_letter_code
_entity_poly.pdbx_strand_id
1 'polypeptide(L)'
;MRQTSSAVVPSQNSVSLYTDNDKVIILTSQNFSLTVYESNTAWLIEFYASWCGHCQSYANTYREVAIDTWGWKTVVRIGAINCYADENSALCEQHKIESYPTLRFIEPQTTMNASKTITITATDAKGVEKELIKKLVDVNRIEKSWPQFIPASRASFDDLFNRAPPSVKLLLLIIEKRDDFTGSQIMLDFSKYYEQLAIFRTTTDKKLWYRFQINITDIPALFAILPNRTIEKINTKQENTNENIGSRNLFNYAIRSYIRQRKYIVNFDDRDLEEIILSRNALKNAETKLISYKKNAQINLPVDNIIINQKISMIDFETALSYMFRREIPRIQEIRGEAYDALIHWLVVLIKYFPGREPVMNYLKQLLSAVKEQSNGLTGKQFRELADLNTTSSYLPNNNFQYKYCAGSSPTHRGYPCGLWILFHTLTVSQVQTELVQINTIEILSAIKKFLKYFFGCRHCSENFMKETKDINQLDSNNKYAAVIYLWEIHNRVNKRLHGDITEDLQHPKIQFPPKSLCSNCHLTNKNSDSDFDESTILKFLLQYFSKENIDLSLVENLAILYDNKQNRIPRNGHQTLIDQYIMIEITNEPKNNVGFIRSLISIFQNSKKKTATTKYDQEKYVIRSLLPHDNDMLEKLSRRAIRYTKRAIMGAAFFFTDEQEINRRSSVAGASYNLINSIVGSGVIGMSYSFRQSGYLAGILLLVMVAILTDYSTTILLRSGQMAKATTYQELVYNVLGKFGFLWLSLVQFLYPFICLISYNIIIGDTVTKVLHRLWPTIPYLFQNRYIIIFLCSCFVTLPLSLYRNIAKLSQVSLTGLILVLTTVLILIKRGYDTMPFISSGTRDIRVWNSNIAESIGVMAFAFMCQHNSFLIYHSMNDKTLSRWRIVTSLTATIAFVFAAAYALTGYIVFGQQTEGDLLENYCHWDTLINIARLIYAINIMLTFPLECLVCRQVIEIVCSKWTSFSSDRNHYIITILIVIASVILSLSTDCLGIVLELNGLLVASSLAYILPALCYLKLKPRSTEFSFDNICSYILLIIGILLTISGFVLPLRHALQEGYYCQHGIEPRYCTRMFPTAINHTKIKLRIKSSS
;
A
#
# COMPACT_ATOMS: atom_id res chain seq x y z
N MET A 1 23.38 -8.21 -0.12
CA MET A 1 22.55 -6.99 -0.16
C MET A 1 21.19 -7.39 -0.71
N ARG A 2 20.17 -7.42 0.15
CA ARG A 2 18.80 -7.84 -0.18
C ARG A 2 17.97 -6.57 -0.39
N GLN A 3 17.61 -6.29 -1.63
CA GLN A 3 16.63 -5.26 -2.01
C GLN A 3 15.24 -5.82 -1.72
N THR A 4 14.47 -5.19 -0.83
CA THR A 4 13.04 -5.47 -0.67
C THR A 4 12.23 -4.49 -1.52
N SER A 5 11.42 -5.08 -2.41
CA SER A 5 10.51 -4.49 -3.38
C SER A 5 9.30 -3.86 -2.70
N SER A 6 9.01 -2.61 -3.07
CA SER A 6 7.84 -1.83 -2.67
C SER A 6 6.54 -2.53 -3.08
N ALA A 7 5.67 -2.81 -2.12
CA ALA A 7 4.33 -3.32 -2.38
C ALA A 7 3.40 -2.17 -2.80
N VAL A 8 2.91 -2.29 -4.02
CA VAL A 8 1.86 -1.50 -4.65
C VAL A 8 0.53 -1.96 -4.04
N VAL A 9 -0.30 -1.04 -3.54
CA VAL A 9 -1.64 -1.37 -3.03
C VAL A 9 -2.54 -1.72 -4.23
N PRO A 10 -3.04 -2.97 -4.37
CA PRO A 10 -3.89 -3.33 -5.48
C PRO A 10 -5.30 -2.75 -5.29
N SER A 11 -5.92 -2.33 -6.39
CA SER A 11 -7.37 -2.07 -6.43
C SER A 11 -8.17 -3.29 -5.95
N GLN A 12 -9.34 -3.07 -5.34
CA GLN A 12 -10.17 -4.11 -4.70
C GLN A 12 -10.72 -5.21 -5.64
N ASN A 13 -10.30 -5.30 -6.90
CA ASN A 13 -10.84 -6.22 -7.90
C ASN A 13 -9.85 -7.25 -8.50
N SER A 14 -8.61 -7.39 -7.99
CA SER A 14 -7.71 -8.43 -8.54
C SER A 14 -6.72 -9.01 -7.53
N VAL A 15 -6.99 -10.23 -7.06
CA VAL A 15 -6.04 -11.04 -6.28
C VAL A 15 -5.02 -11.68 -7.24
N SER A 16 -3.73 -11.56 -6.94
CA SER A 16 -2.63 -12.18 -7.71
C SER A 16 -2.65 -13.71 -7.56
N LEU A 17 -2.31 -14.45 -8.63
CA LEU A 17 -2.08 -15.90 -8.56
C LEU A 17 -0.76 -16.27 -7.86
N TYR A 18 0.14 -15.30 -7.69
CA TYR A 18 1.46 -15.46 -7.07
C TYR A 18 1.60 -14.63 -5.80
N THR A 19 2.43 -15.14 -4.89
CA THR A 19 2.78 -14.54 -3.60
C THR A 19 4.30 -14.32 -3.50
N ASP A 20 4.75 -13.54 -2.51
CA ASP A 20 6.18 -13.27 -2.30
C ASP A 20 7.03 -14.53 -2.03
N ASN A 21 6.41 -15.64 -1.67
CA ASN A 21 7.09 -16.91 -1.42
C ASN A 21 7.33 -17.73 -2.70
N ASP A 22 6.67 -17.42 -3.82
CA ASP A 22 6.66 -18.22 -5.04
C ASP A 22 7.92 -18.05 -5.92
N LYS A 23 8.91 -17.25 -5.47
CA LYS A 23 10.11 -16.86 -6.25
C LYS A 23 9.81 -16.15 -7.57
N VAL A 24 8.55 -15.75 -7.77
CA VAL A 24 8.06 -14.94 -8.89
C VAL A 24 7.94 -13.49 -8.42
N ILE A 25 8.52 -12.55 -9.17
CA ILE A 25 8.40 -11.12 -8.85
C ILE A 25 7.06 -10.60 -9.36
N ILE A 26 6.22 -10.10 -8.46
CA ILE A 26 4.92 -9.54 -8.81
C ILE A 26 5.12 -8.15 -9.43
N LEU A 27 4.80 -8.03 -10.71
CA LEU A 27 4.93 -6.80 -11.48
C LEU A 27 3.57 -6.11 -11.60
N THR A 28 3.60 -4.79 -11.55
CA THR A 28 2.45 -3.90 -11.77
C THR A 28 2.86 -2.75 -12.69
N SER A 29 1.90 -2.02 -13.24
CA SER A 29 2.18 -0.82 -14.05
C SER A 29 3.06 0.22 -13.35
N GLN A 30 3.07 0.25 -12.01
CA GLN A 30 3.87 1.17 -11.22
C GLN A 30 5.34 0.75 -11.11
N ASN A 31 5.62 -0.55 -11.00
CA ASN A 31 6.99 -1.05 -10.79
C ASN A 31 7.66 -1.60 -12.06
N PHE A 32 6.88 -1.91 -13.11
CA PHE A 32 7.37 -2.59 -14.31
C PHE A 32 8.53 -1.82 -14.95
N SER A 33 8.33 -0.52 -15.24
CA SER A 33 9.33 0.25 -15.98
C SER A 33 10.65 0.41 -15.22
N LEU A 34 10.58 0.65 -13.91
CA LEU A 34 11.76 0.82 -13.05
C LEU A 34 12.52 -0.50 -12.81
N THR A 35 11.84 -1.64 -12.94
CA THR A 35 12.37 -2.95 -12.59
C THR A 35 12.90 -3.69 -13.81
N VAL A 36 12.19 -3.58 -14.94
CA VAL A 36 12.39 -4.38 -16.16
C VAL A 36 13.23 -3.66 -17.20
N TYR A 37 12.96 -2.38 -17.46
CA TYR A 37 13.69 -1.62 -18.48
C TYR A 37 15.04 -1.14 -17.97
N GLU A 38 16.00 -1.01 -18.89
CA GLU A 38 17.38 -0.58 -18.61
C GLU A 38 18.08 -1.42 -17.52
N SER A 39 17.59 -2.66 -17.32
CA SER A 39 18.11 -3.61 -16.35
C SER A 39 19.28 -4.39 -16.94
N ASN A 40 20.33 -4.62 -16.15
CA ASN A 40 21.45 -5.49 -16.55
C ASN A 40 21.10 -6.99 -16.51
N THR A 41 19.87 -7.34 -16.12
CA THR A 41 19.33 -8.70 -16.14
C THR A 41 18.27 -8.84 -17.22
N ALA A 42 18.23 -10.00 -17.89
CA ALA A 42 17.07 -10.38 -18.69
C ALA A 42 15.85 -10.62 -17.80
N TRP A 43 14.67 -10.56 -18.40
CA TRP A 43 13.41 -10.85 -17.72
C TRP A 43 12.57 -11.85 -18.50
N LEU A 44 12.06 -12.87 -17.80
CA LEU A 44 10.97 -13.69 -18.29
C LEU A 44 9.70 -13.29 -17.53
N ILE A 45 8.71 -12.77 -18.25
CA ILE A 45 7.49 -12.22 -17.66
C ILE A 45 6.27 -13.00 -18.16
N GLU A 46 5.48 -13.53 -17.23
CA GLU A 46 4.15 -14.06 -17.52
C GLU A 46 3.09 -12.96 -17.43
N PHE A 47 2.40 -12.73 -18.54
CA PHE A 47 1.18 -11.92 -18.60
C PHE A 47 -0.03 -12.86 -18.49
N TYR A 48 -0.77 -12.77 -17.39
CA TYR A 48 -1.87 -13.68 -17.07
C TYR A 48 -3.16 -12.92 -16.72
N ALA A 49 -4.29 -13.62 -16.65
CA ALA A 49 -5.52 -13.10 -16.08
C ALA A 49 -5.98 -14.01 -14.94
N SER A 50 -6.25 -13.45 -13.76
CA SER A 50 -6.54 -14.25 -12.55
C SER A 50 -7.81 -15.10 -12.64
N TRP A 51 -8.79 -14.73 -13.48
CA TRP A 51 -10.00 -15.52 -13.74
C TRP A 51 -9.79 -16.66 -14.76
N CYS A 52 -8.69 -16.65 -15.50
CA CYS A 52 -8.44 -17.62 -16.57
C CYS A 52 -8.08 -18.97 -15.96
N GLY A 53 -8.91 -19.99 -16.21
CA GLY A 53 -8.66 -21.35 -15.71
C GLY A 53 -7.31 -21.90 -16.16
N HIS A 54 -6.89 -21.64 -17.40
CA HIS A 54 -5.57 -22.06 -17.87
C HIS A 54 -4.42 -21.33 -17.15
N CYS A 55 -4.58 -20.05 -16.79
CA CYS A 55 -3.57 -19.34 -15.99
C CYS A 55 -3.48 -19.91 -14.57
N GLN A 56 -4.62 -20.23 -13.96
CA GLN A 56 -4.69 -20.85 -12.64
C GLN A 56 -4.00 -22.21 -12.63
N SER A 57 -4.21 -23.03 -13.67
CA SER A 57 -3.54 -24.32 -13.75
C SER A 57 -2.06 -24.20 -14.09
N TYR A 58 -1.71 -23.27 -14.98
CA TYR A 58 -0.33 -23.00 -15.38
C TYR A 58 0.53 -22.38 -14.25
N ALA A 59 -0.09 -21.75 -13.25
CA ALA A 59 0.64 -21.12 -12.15
C ALA A 59 1.58 -22.09 -11.40
N ASN A 60 1.23 -23.37 -11.28
CA ASN A 60 2.13 -24.37 -10.69
C ASN A 60 3.36 -24.63 -11.57
N THR A 61 3.17 -24.76 -12.88
CA THR A 61 4.26 -24.90 -13.85
C THR A 61 5.19 -23.68 -13.80
N TYR A 62 4.62 -22.47 -13.70
CA TYR A 62 5.42 -21.25 -13.64
C TYR A 62 6.17 -21.10 -12.31
N ARG A 63 5.59 -21.55 -11.18
CA ARG A 63 6.32 -21.70 -9.91
C ARG A 63 7.50 -22.65 -10.02
N GLU A 64 7.34 -23.79 -10.72
CA GLU A 64 8.44 -24.73 -10.96
C GLU A 64 9.57 -24.06 -11.76
N VAL A 65 9.24 -23.31 -12.82
CA VAL A 65 10.23 -22.52 -13.59
C VAL A 65 10.96 -21.52 -12.68
N ALA A 66 10.22 -20.78 -11.84
CA ALA A 66 10.80 -19.79 -10.93
C ALA A 66 11.74 -20.41 -9.88
N ILE A 67 11.38 -21.58 -9.34
CA ILE A 67 12.21 -22.33 -8.40
C ILE A 67 13.47 -22.87 -9.10
N ASP A 68 13.33 -23.53 -10.25
CA ASP A 68 14.44 -24.18 -10.96
C ASP A 68 15.44 -23.18 -11.57
N THR A 69 15.05 -21.92 -11.71
CA THR A 69 15.88 -20.80 -12.21
C THR A 69 16.26 -19.78 -11.13
N TRP A 70 15.91 -19.99 -9.86
CA TRP A 70 16.18 -19.02 -8.78
C TRP A 70 17.68 -18.67 -8.64
N GLY A 71 18.55 -19.64 -8.90
CA GLY A 71 20.01 -19.45 -8.92
C GLY A 71 20.50 -18.49 -10.01
N TRP A 72 19.68 -18.21 -11.04
CA TRP A 72 20.05 -17.47 -12.23
C TRP A 72 19.77 -15.97 -12.12
N LYS A 73 19.29 -15.50 -10.96
CA LYS A 73 18.82 -14.12 -10.69
C LYS A 73 19.78 -12.99 -11.05
N THR A 74 21.08 -13.25 -11.17
CA THR A 74 22.09 -12.28 -11.62
C THR A 74 22.15 -12.11 -13.15
N VAL A 75 21.53 -13.03 -13.89
CA VAL A 75 21.46 -13.07 -15.35
C VAL A 75 20.02 -12.89 -15.82
N VAL A 76 19.08 -13.63 -15.25
CA VAL A 76 17.66 -13.59 -15.61
C VAL A 76 16.76 -13.58 -14.38
N ARG A 77 15.71 -12.76 -14.41
CA ARG A 77 14.70 -12.65 -13.35
C ARG A 77 13.34 -13.08 -13.86
N ILE A 78 12.56 -13.72 -12.99
CA ILE A 78 11.22 -14.25 -13.30
C ILE A 78 10.17 -13.33 -12.68
N GLY A 79 9.20 -12.88 -13.46
CA GLY A 79 8.14 -11.99 -13.00
C GLY A 79 6.78 -12.31 -13.59
N ALA A 80 5.71 -11.85 -12.95
CA ALA A 80 4.34 -12.07 -13.44
C ALA A 80 3.48 -10.82 -13.26
N ILE A 81 2.59 -10.56 -14.21
CA ILE A 81 1.68 -9.42 -14.22
C ILE A 81 0.24 -9.87 -14.50
N ASN A 82 -0.68 -9.44 -13.63
CA ASN A 82 -2.10 -9.73 -13.77
C ASN A 82 -2.76 -8.68 -14.67
N CYS A 83 -3.05 -9.02 -15.91
CA CYS A 83 -3.73 -8.17 -16.89
C CYS A 83 -5.23 -7.99 -16.63
N TYR A 84 -5.82 -8.78 -15.72
CA TYR A 84 -7.19 -8.56 -15.25
C TYR A 84 -7.31 -7.34 -14.32
N ALA A 85 -6.22 -6.99 -13.63
CA ALA A 85 -6.19 -5.84 -12.74
C ALA A 85 -6.32 -4.52 -13.53
N ASP A 86 -7.19 -3.62 -13.08
CA ASP A 86 -7.47 -2.36 -13.79
C ASP A 86 -6.21 -1.51 -14.00
N GLU A 87 -5.32 -1.49 -13.01
CA GLU A 87 -4.05 -0.77 -13.04
C GLU A 87 -3.06 -1.29 -14.10
N ASN A 88 -3.18 -2.56 -14.52
CA ASN A 88 -2.23 -3.21 -15.43
C ASN A 88 -2.73 -3.27 -16.87
N SER A 89 -4.02 -3.01 -17.12
CA SER A 89 -4.62 -3.21 -18.45
C SER A 89 -3.94 -2.39 -19.55
N ALA A 90 -3.59 -1.13 -19.28
CA ALA A 90 -2.89 -0.28 -20.27
C ALA A 90 -1.48 -0.82 -20.60
N LEU A 91 -0.79 -1.38 -19.59
CA LEU A 91 0.52 -1.98 -19.78
C LEU A 91 0.44 -3.27 -20.60
N CYS A 92 -0.55 -4.13 -20.33
CA CYS A 92 -0.77 -5.34 -21.12
C CYS A 92 -1.14 -5.02 -22.59
N GLU A 93 -1.88 -3.95 -22.83
CA GLU A 93 -2.18 -3.45 -24.17
C GLU A 93 -0.92 -2.94 -24.87
N GLN A 94 -0.08 -2.14 -24.18
CA GLN A 94 1.22 -1.68 -24.69
C GLN A 94 2.13 -2.85 -25.08
N HIS A 95 2.14 -3.92 -24.29
CA HIS A 95 2.90 -5.15 -24.56
C HIS A 95 2.23 -6.10 -25.57
N LYS A 96 1.15 -5.66 -26.21
CA LYS A 96 0.48 -6.41 -27.28
C LYS A 96 0.05 -7.81 -26.82
N ILE A 97 -0.51 -7.91 -25.62
CA ILE A 97 -0.90 -9.19 -25.03
C ILE A 97 -2.28 -9.60 -25.53
N GLU A 98 -2.32 -10.53 -26.49
CA GLU A 98 -3.55 -10.97 -27.14
C GLU A 98 -4.11 -12.31 -26.60
N SER A 99 -3.49 -12.92 -25.60
CA SER A 99 -4.03 -14.11 -24.96
C SER A 99 -3.35 -14.38 -23.63
N TYR A 100 -3.99 -15.19 -22.79
CA TYR A 100 -3.48 -15.54 -21.47
C TYR A 100 -3.33 -17.07 -21.28
N PRO A 101 -2.27 -17.53 -20.58
CA PRO A 101 -1.08 -16.76 -20.23
C PRO A 101 -0.21 -16.50 -21.49
N THR A 102 0.57 -15.43 -21.48
CA THR A 102 1.61 -15.15 -22.50
C THR A 102 2.95 -14.93 -21.81
N LEU A 103 3.97 -15.69 -22.20
CA LEU A 103 5.33 -15.49 -21.71
C LEU A 103 6.10 -14.56 -22.64
N ARG A 104 6.65 -13.47 -22.10
CA ARG A 104 7.52 -12.54 -22.82
C ARG A 104 8.92 -12.55 -22.22
N PHE A 105 9.91 -12.75 -23.08
CA PHE A 105 11.32 -12.52 -22.77
C PHE A 105 11.71 -11.09 -23.15
N ILE A 106 12.34 -10.39 -22.21
CA ILE A 106 12.85 -9.03 -22.37
C ILE A 106 14.38 -9.07 -22.18
N GLU A 107 15.08 -8.55 -23.18
CA GLU A 107 16.53 -8.49 -23.22
C GLU A 107 17.08 -7.48 -22.18
N PRO A 108 18.28 -7.69 -21.61
CA PRO A 108 18.95 -6.70 -20.78
C PRO A 108 19.16 -5.40 -21.55
N GLN A 109 19.19 -4.29 -20.81
CA GLN A 109 19.39 -2.94 -21.33
C GLN A 109 18.33 -2.49 -22.37
N THR A 110 17.20 -3.20 -22.47
CA THR A 110 16.08 -2.80 -23.32
C THR A 110 15.49 -1.47 -22.84
N THR A 111 15.38 -0.49 -23.74
CA THR A 111 14.72 0.79 -23.47
C THR A 111 13.22 0.69 -23.72
N MET A 112 12.43 1.56 -23.06
CA MET A 112 10.97 1.58 -23.17
C MET A 112 10.46 1.60 -24.62
N ASN A 113 11.14 2.34 -25.50
CA ASN A 113 10.73 2.56 -26.88
C ASN A 113 11.20 1.46 -27.85
N ALA A 114 12.16 0.61 -27.45
CA ALA A 114 12.77 -0.41 -28.30
C ALA A 114 12.36 -1.84 -27.95
N SER A 115 11.30 -2.01 -27.14
CA SER A 115 10.89 -3.28 -26.53
C SER A 115 10.49 -4.36 -27.55
N LYS A 116 11.47 -5.01 -28.17
CA LYS A 116 11.30 -6.21 -28.99
C LYS A 116 11.12 -7.41 -28.05
N THR A 117 9.88 -7.67 -27.66
CA THR A 117 9.57 -8.79 -26.76
C THR A 117 9.46 -10.10 -27.54
N ILE A 118 10.17 -11.13 -27.09
CA ILE A 118 10.14 -12.45 -27.74
C ILE A 118 9.19 -13.35 -26.96
N THR A 119 8.21 -13.96 -27.63
CA THR A 119 7.28 -14.89 -27.00
C THR A 119 7.91 -16.26 -26.80
N ILE A 120 7.77 -16.83 -25.60
CA ILE A 120 8.12 -18.23 -25.30
C ILE A 120 6.86 -19.08 -25.47
N THR A 121 6.95 -20.19 -26.20
CA THR A 121 5.79 -21.01 -26.58
C THR A 121 5.67 -22.32 -25.80
N ALA A 122 6.70 -22.69 -25.05
CA ALA A 122 6.73 -23.93 -24.28
C ALA A 122 5.66 -23.95 -23.16
N THR A 123 5.04 -25.11 -22.97
CA THR A 123 3.92 -25.32 -22.04
C THR A 123 4.30 -26.05 -20.75
N ASP A 124 5.47 -26.69 -20.69
CA ASP A 124 6.00 -27.33 -19.48
C ASP A 124 7.27 -26.62 -18.96
N ALA A 125 7.59 -26.82 -17.68
CA ALA A 125 8.68 -26.10 -17.02
C ALA A 125 10.04 -26.35 -17.67
N LYS A 126 10.33 -27.58 -18.11
CA LYS A 126 11.61 -27.94 -18.77
C LYS A 126 11.71 -27.32 -20.15
N GLY A 127 10.60 -27.26 -20.89
CA GLY A 127 10.51 -26.61 -22.18
C GLY A 127 10.77 -25.11 -22.05
N VAL A 128 10.15 -24.45 -21.07
CA VAL A 128 10.36 -23.01 -20.78
C VAL A 128 11.82 -22.75 -20.41
N GLU A 129 12.40 -23.58 -19.53
CA GLU A 129 13.81 -23.47 -19.14
C GLU A 129 14.74 -23.60 -20.37
N LYS A 130 14.49 -24.58 -21.25
CA LYS A 130 15.28 -24.80 -22.47
C LYS A 130 15.20 -23.63 -23.45
N GLU A 131 14.01 -23.09 -23.69
CA GLU A 131 13.83 -21.90 -24.53
C GLU A 131 14.50 -20.68 -23.90
N LEU A 132 14.40 -20.53 -22.58
CA LEU A 132 15.03 -19.43 -21.85
C LEU A 132 16.56 -19.47 -22.00
N ILE A 133 17.19 -20.64 -21.83
CA ILE A 133 18.64 -20.79 -22.02
C ILE A 133 19.06 -20.40 -23.44
N LYS A 134 18.31 -20.84 -24.46
CA LYS A 134 18.61 -20.47 -25.86
C LYS A 134 18.60 -18.95 -26.04
N LYS A 135 17.60 -18.26 -25.48
CA LYS A 135 17.52 -16.79 -25.54
C LYS A 135 18.65 -16.10 -24.79
N LEU A 136 19.03 -16.60 -23.62
CA LEU A 136 20.18 -16.07 -22.87
C LEU A 136 21.49 -16.24 -23.63
N VAL A 137 21.68 -17.35 -24.33
CA VAL A 137 22.86 -17.58 -25.19
C VAL A 137 22.88 -16.60 -26.37
N ASP A 138 21.74 -16.36 -27.02
CA ASP A 138 21.64 -15.41 -28.13
C ASP A 138 22.02 -13.98 -27.70
N VAL A 139 21.58 -13.57 -26.52
CA VAL A 139 21.76 -12.20 -25.99
C VAL A 139 23.10 -12.01 -25.26
N ASN A 140 23.84 -13.09 -24.99
CA ASN A 140 25.15 -13.04 -24.34
C ASN A 140 26.21 -12.22 -25.10
N ARG A 141 25.93 -11.85 -26.36
CA ARG A 141 26.76 -10.93 -27.16
C ARG A 141 26.63 -9.45 -26.72
N ILE A 142 25.53 -9.09 -26.08
CA ILE A 142 25.17 -7.72 -25.72
C ILE A 142 25.71 -7.38 -24.32
N GLU A 143 25.51 -8.27 -23.35
CA GLU A 143 25.87 -8.03 -21.95
C GLU A 143 27.19 -8.75 -21.58
N LYS A 144 28.28 -7.96 -21.51
CA LYS A 144 29.63 -8.47 -21.24
C LYS A 144 29.89 -8.81 -19.77
N SER A 145 29.03 -8.36 -18.85
CA SER A 145 29.16 -8.66 -17.42
C SER A 145 28.71 -10.08 -17.05
N TRP A 146 28.03 -10.79 -17.95
CA TRP A 146 27.57 -12.16 -17.73
C TRP A 146 28.65 -13.20 -18.00
N PRO A 147 28.52 -14.42 -17.44
CA PRO A 147 29.28 -15.57 -17.89
C PRO A 147 29.12 -15.79 -19.40
N GLN A 148 30.22 -16.08 -20.09
CA GLN A 148 30.20 -16.31 -21.53
C GLN A 148 29.62 -17.68 -21.85
N PHE A 149 28.33 -17.76 -22.19
CA PHE A 149 27.61 -19.01 -22.44
C PHE A 149 27.92 -19.64 -23.80
N ILE A 150 28.69 -18.97 -24.65
CA ILE A 150 29.09 -19.47 -25.97
C ILE A 150 30.14 -20.57 -25.80
N PRO A 151 29.97 -21.77 -26.43
CA PRO A 151 30.96 -22.84 -26.34
C PRO A 151 32.35 -22.41 -26.83
N ALA A 152 33.37 -22.68 -26.02
CA ALA A 152 34.76 -22.38 -26.37
C ALA A 152 35.24 -23.24 -27.55
N SER A 153 35.87 -22.60 -28.54
CA SER A 153 36.45 -23.23 -29.73
C SER A 153 37.99 -23.32 -29.65
N ARG A 154 38.62 -23.97 -30.63
CA ARG A 154 40.07 -24.24 -30.66
C ARG A 154 40.95 -22.98 -30.56
N ALA A 155 40.53 -21.87 -31.15
CA ALA A 155 41.29 -20.62 -31.13
C ALA A 155 41.19 -19.86 -29.78
N SER A 156 40.20 -20.21 -28.95
CA SER A 156 39.91 -19.49 -27.70
C SER A 156 40.48 -20.13 -26.45
N PHE A 157 41.05 -21.34 -26.51
CA PHE A 157 41.45 -22.08 -25.29
C PHE A 157 42.61 -21.41 -24.56
N ASP A 158 43.65 -21.01 -25.29
CA ASP A 158 44.80 -20.26 -24.75
C ASP A 158 44.39 -18.85 -24.26
N ASP A 159 43.24 -18.37 -24.71
CA ASP A 159 42.62 -17.07 -24.37
C ASP A 159 41.55 -17.18 -23.26
N LEU A 160 41.24 -18.39 -22.77
CA LEU A 160 40.20 -18.60 -21.73
C LEU A 160 40.52 -17.84 -20.45
N PHE A 161 41.80 -17.79 -20.07
CA PHE A 161 42.26 -17.02 -18.92
C PHE A 161 42.20 -15.51 -19.13
N ASN A 162 42.35 -15.03 -20.37
CA ASN A 162 42.20 -13.61 -20.70
C ASN A 162 40.72 -13.19 -20.79
N ARG A 163 39.82 -14.14 -21.07
CA ARG A 163 38.36 -13.92 -21.10
C ARG A 163 37.71 -13.99 -19.74
N ALA A 164 38.34 -14.65 -18.78
CA ALA A 164 37.91 -14.64 -17.38
C ALA A 164 38.28 -13.31 -16.72
N PRO A 165 37.48 -12.82 -15.75
CA PRO A 165 37.89 -11.68 -14.93
C PRO A 165 39.26 -11.92 -14.28
N PRO A 166 40.13 -10.89 -14.17
CA PRO A 166 41.49 -11.04 -13.63
C PRO A 166 41.51 -11.48 -12.16
N SER A 167 40.38 -11.43 -11.46
CA SER A 167 40.19 -11.87 -10.08
C SER A 167 39.81 -13.35 -9.92
N VAL A 168 39.60 -14.09 -11.03
CA VAL A 168 39.22 -15.50 -10.99
C VAL A 168 40.36 -16.36 -10.44
N LYS A 169 40.05 -17.18 -9.44
CA LYS A 169 41.03 -18.07 -8.78
C LYS A 169 40.87 -19.54 -9.18
N LEU A 170 39.69 -19.89 -9.68
CA LEU A 170 39.35 -21.24 -10.11
C LEU A 170 38.63 -21.18 -11.46
N LEU A 171 39.15 -21.94 -12.43
CA LEU A 171 38.52 -22.11 -13.74
C LEU A 171 38.02 -23.55 -13.88
N LEU A 172 36.76 -23.72 -14.26
CA LEU A 172 36.14 -25.01 -14.51
C LEU A 172 35.76 -25.13 -15.99
N LEU A 173 35.96 -26.31 -16.55
CA LEU A 173 35.60 -26.62 -17.93
C LEU A 173 34.63 -27.80 -17.95
N ILE A 174 33.47 -27.59 -18.55
CA ILE A 174 32.45 -28.61 -18.78
C ILE A 174 32.49 -29.01 -20.25
N ILE A 175 32.63 -30.31 -20.49
CA ILE A 175 32.57 -30.91 -21.82
C ILE A 175 31.23 -31.61 -21.95
N GLU A 176 30.46 -31.25 -22.97
CA GLU A 176 29.11 -31.78 -23.19
C GLU A 176 28.81 -32.03 -24.68
N LYS A 177 27.67 -32.66 -24.95
CA LYS A 177 27.19 -32.90 -26.32
C LYS A 177 26.63 -31.61 -26.92
N ARG A 178 26.61 -31.48 -28.26
CA ARG A 178 26.17 -30.25 -28.95
C ARG A 178 24.74 -29.80 -28.58
N ASP A 179 23.84 -30.76 -28.33
CA ASP A 179 22.43 -30.49 -28.01
C ASP A 179 22.14 -30.53 -26.50
N ASP A 180 23.19 -30.63 -25.67
CA ASP A 180 23.09 -30.59 -24.22
C ASP A 180 23.24 -29.15 -23.71
N PHE A 181 22.41 -28.80 -22.73
CA PHE A 181 22.42 -27.50 -22.06
C PHE A 181 22.90 -27.60 -20.61
N THR A 182 23.33 -28.80 -20.16
CA THR A 182 23.81 -29.04 -18.79
C THR A 182 24.92 -28.05 -18.42
N GLY A 183 25.88 -27.80 -19.31
CA GLY A 183 26.94 -26.81 -19.11
C GLY A 183 26.39 -25.40 -18.92
N SER A 184 25.45 -24.96 -19.77
CA SER A 184 24.81 -23.65 -19.62
C SER A 184 23.99 -23.53 -18.32
N GLN A 185 23.27 -24.58 -17.92
CA GLN A 185 22.52 -24.63 -16.67
C GLN A 185 23.46 -24.46 -15.46
N ILE A 186 24.58 -25.20 -15.44
CA ILE A 186 25.58 -25.10 -14.38
C ILE A 186 26.23 -23.71 -14.36
N MET A 187 26.58 -23.16 -15.53
CA MET A 187 27.13 -21.80 -15.61
C MET A 187 26.16 -20.76 -15.04
N LEU A 188 24.86 -20.92 -15.29
CA LEU A 188 23.81 -20.05 -14.74
C LEU A 188 23.62 -20.28 -13.22
N ASP A 189 23.69 -21.52 -12.74
CA ASP A 189 23.58 -21.87 -11.31
C ASP A 189 24.69 -21.24 -10.46
N PHE A 190 25.90 -21.09 -11.03
CA PHE A 190 27.05 -20.48 -10.36
C PHE A 190 27.32 -19.02 -10.78
N SER A 191 26.42 -18.40 -11.55
CA SER A 191 26.61 -17.05 -12.10
C SER A 191 26.86 -15.97 -11.02
N LYS A 192 26.33 -16.14 -9.81
CA LYS A 192 26.60 -15.31 -8.62
C LYS A 192 28.09 -15.22 -8.26
N TYR A 193 28.88 -16.23 -8.61
CA TYR A 193 30.30 -16.34 -8.26
C TYR A 193 31.24 -15.99 -9.43
N TYR A 194 30.73 -15.47 -10.54
CA TYR A 194 31.48 -15.26 -11.78
C TYR A 194 32.79 -14.46 -11.62
N GLU A 195 32.83 -13.51 -10.68
CA GLU A 195 34.04 -12.71 -10.36
C GLU A 195 35.19 -13.51 -9.74
N GLN A 196 34.91 -14.68 -9.14
CA GLN A 196 35.88 -15.56 -8.47
C GLN A 196 36.02 -16.94 -9.14
N LEU A 197 34.97 -17.37 -9.85
CA LEU A 197 34.83 -18.68 -10.49
C LEU A 197 34.40 -18.50 -11.95
N ALA A 198 35.29 -18.83 -12.89
CA ALA A 198 34.92 -18.91 -14.31
C ALA A 198 34.57 -20.35 -14.67
N ILE A 199 33.35 -20.58 -15.15
CA ILE A 199 32.94 -21.86 -15.73
C ILE A 199 32.79 -21.67 -17.22
N PHE A 200 33.48 -22.47 -18.02
CA PHE A 200 33.36 -22.50 -19.46
C PHE A 200 32.76 -23.83 -19.92
N ARG A 201 32.02 -23.79 -21.02
CA ARG A 201 31.51 -24.99 -21.71
C ARG A 201 32.19 -25.18 -23.05
N THR A 202 32.30 -26.42 -23.48
CA THR A 202 32.80 -26.77 -24.82
C THR A 202 32.14 -28.05 -25.30
N THR A 203 32.10 -28.22 -26.61
CA THR A 203 31.49 -29.39 -27.24
C THR A 203 32.55 -30.45 -27.55
N THR A 204 32.12 -31.67 -27.88
CA THR A 204 32.96 -32.83 -28.19
C THR A 204 33.77 -32.72 -29.50
N ASP A 205 34.38 -31.57 -29.78
CA ASP A 205 35.34 -31.44 -30.88
C ASP A 205 36.63 -32.19 -30.54
N LYS A 206 36.82 -33.34 -31.18
CA LYS A 206 37.89 -34.33 -30.89
C LYS A 206 39.31 -33.75 -31.01
N LYS A 207 39.52 -32.64 -31.71
CA LYS A 207 40.86 -32.08 -31.98
C LYS A 207 41.47 -31.29 -30.82
N LEU A 208 40.69 -30.91 -29.81
CA LEU A 208 41.18 -30.11 -28.67
C LEU A 208 41.95 -30.95 -27.62
N TRP A 209 41.51 -32.20 -27.39
CA TRP A 209 41.91 -33.03 -26.24
C TRP A 209 43.22 -33.78 -26.45
N TYR A 210 43.55 -34.08 -27.71
CA TYR A 210 44.79 -34.78 -28.08
C TYR A 210 46.04 -33.98 -27.69
N ARG A 211 45.96 -32.63 -27.66
CA ARG A 211 47.05 -31.73 -27.24
C ARG A 211 47.35 -31.79 -25.74
N PHE A 212 46.37 -32.16 -24.91
CA PHE A 212 46.49 -32.21 -23.44
C PHE A 212 46.57 -33.64 -22.89
N GLN A 213 46.66 -34.66 -23.76
CA GLN A 213 46.74 -36.08 -23.38
C GLN A 213 45.58 -36.56 -22.48
N ILE A 214 44.39 -35.94 -22.59
CA ILE A 214 43.22 -36.29 -21.77
C ILE A 214 42.41 -37.38 -22.50
N ASN A 215 42.35 -38.59 -21.93
CA ASN A 215 41.51 -39.68 -22.43
C ASN A 215 40.07 -39.53 -21.90
N ILE A 216 39.15 -39.05 -22.75
CA ILE A 216 37.75 -38.78 -22.36
C ILE A 216 36.89 -40.00 -22.72
N THR A 217 36.52 -40.80 -21.73
CA THR A 217 35.65 -41.97 -21.89
C THR A 217 34.18 -41.70 -21.53
N ASP A 218 33.92 -40.73 -20.65
CA ASP A 218 32.58 -40.38 -20.13
C ASP A 218 32.22 -38.92 -20.51
N ILE A 219 31.05 -38.67 -21.12
CA ILE A 219 30.54 -37.33 -21.49
C ILE A 219 29.09 -37.21 -20.96
N PRO A 220 28.71 -36.14 -20.23
CA PRO A 220 29.50 -34.94 -19.94
C PRO A 220 30.64 -35.16 -18.93
N ALA A 221 31.69 -34.34 -19.02
CA ALA A 221 32.86 -34.39 -18.13
C ALA A 221 33.17 -33.01 -17.52
N LEU A 222 33.75 -33.02 -16.31
CA LEU A 222 34.10 -31.81 -15.55
C LEU A 222 35.59 -31.80 -15.23
N PHE A 223 36.25 -30.69 -15.55
CA PHE A 223 37.67 -30.47 -15.28
C PHE A 223 37.89 -29.15 -14.54
N ALA A 224 38.87 -29.13 -13.63
CA ALA A 224 39.41 -27.91 -13.04
C ALA A 224 40.75 -27.55 -13.68
N ILE A 225 40.95 -26.28 -14.00
CA ILE A 225 42.22 -25.75 -14.47
C ILE A 225 42.77 -24.84 -13.36
N LEU A 226 43.92 -25.22 -12.82
CA LEU A 226 44.58 -24.53 -11.73
C LEU A 226 45.45 -23.35 -12.25
N PRO A 227 45.82 -22.37 -11.40
CA PRO A 227 46.62 -21.20 -11.81
C PRO A 227 48.00 -21.54 -12.41
N ASN A 228 48.58 -22.67 -12.04
CA ASN A 228 49.80 -23.23 -12.63
C ASN A 228 49.57 -23.93 -13.99
N ARG A 229 48.37 -23.81 -14.57
CA ARG A 229 47.92 -24.43 -15.83
C ARG A 229 47.83 -25.96 -15.83
N THR A 230 47.84 -26.60 -14.66
CA THR A 230 47.56 -28.05 -14.57
C THR A 230 46.06 -28.34 -14.62
N ILE A 231 45.67 -29.43 -15.29
CA ILE A 231 44.28 -29.85 -15.45
C ILE A 231 43.98 -31.04 -14.54
N GLU A 232 42.95 -30.94 -13.70
CA GLU A 232 42.48 -31.99 -12.80
C GLU A 232 41.08 -32.44 -13.22
N LYS A 233 40.86 -33.75 -13.38
CA LYS A 233 39.52 -34.31 -13.66
C LYS A 233 38.74 -34.41 -12.33
N ILE A 234 37.55 -33.80 -12.28
CA ILE A 234 36.67 -33.91 -11.10
C ILE A 234 35.76 -35.13 -11.29
N ASN A 235 35.69 -36.00 -10.27
CA ASN A 235 34.80 -37.15 -10.31
C ASN A 235 33.35 -36.71 -10.10
N THR A 236 32.48 -37.08 -11.05
CA THR A 236 31.03 -36.78 -11.04
C THR A 236 30.17 -38.01 -10.77
N LYS A 237 30.77 -39.18 -10.46
CA LYS A 237 30.07 -40.42 -10.09
C LYS A 237 29.84 -40.48 -8.58
N GLN A 238 28.64 -40.88 -8.16
CA GLN A 238 28.26 -41.04 -6.75
C GLN A 238 28.38 -42.52 -6.36
N GLU A 239 29.05 -42.82 -5.24
CA GLU A 239 29.02 -44.16 -4.64
C GLU A 239 27.69 -44.34 -3.88
N ASN A 240 26.88 -45.31 -4.32
CA ASN A 240 25.72 -45.89 -3.61
C ASN A 240 24.44 -45.05 -3.39
N THR A 241 23.71 -44.69 -4.44
CA THR A 241 22.25 -44.38 -4.31
C THR A 241 21.45 -44.86 -5.52
N ASN A 242 20.40 -45.67 -5.30
CA ASN A 242 19.47 -46.22 -6.30
C ASN A 242 18.50 -45.18 -6.91
N GLU A 243 18.84 -43.89 -6.89
CA GLU A 243 18.01 -42.82 -7.46
C GLU A 243 18.60 -42.29 -8.76
N ASN A 244 17.74 -42.12 -9.77
CA ASN A 244 18.10 -41.61 -11.09
C ASN A 244 18.31 -40.08 -11.01
N ILE A 245 19.41 -39.66 -10.39
CA ILE A 245 19.75 -38.25 -10.16
C ILE A 245 20.24 -37.63 -11.48
N GLY A 246 19.56 -36.58 -11.97
CA GLY A 246 19.89 -35.94 -13.24
C GLY A 246 21.28 -35.29 -13.27
N SER A 247 21.90 -35.23 -14.47
CA SER A 247 23.26 -34.74 -14.68
C SER A 247 23.55 -33.36 -14.08
N ARG A 248 22.61 -32.40 -14.15
CA ARG A 248 22.74 -31.06 -13.54
C ARG A 248 22.97 -31.12 -12.02
N ASN A 249 22.31 -32.05 -11.31
CA ASN A 249 22.45 -32.17 -9.85
C ASN A 249 23.77 -32.81 -9.46
N LEU A 250 24.22 -33.84 -10.19
CA LEU A 250 25.52 -34.48 -9.99
C LEU A 250 26.67 -33.49 -10.18
N PHE A 251 26.60 -32.68 -11.25
CA PHE A 251 27.61 -31.65 -11.53
C PHE A 251 27.58 -30.53 -10.48
N ASN A 252 26.39 -30.07 -10.08
CA ASN A 252 26.28 -29.11 -8.97
C ASN A 252 26.95 -29.64 -7.70
N TYR A 253 26.64 -30.88 -7.28
CA TYR A 253 27.23 -31.47 -6.08
C TYR A 253 28.75 -31.60 -6.17
N ALA A 254 29.27 -32.08 -7.30
CA ALA A 254 30.70 -32.25 -7.53
C ALA A 254 31.44 -30.91 -7.47
N ILE A 255 30.91 -29.86 -8.12
CA ILE A 255 31.51 -28.52 -8.11
C ILE A 255 31.50 -27.92 -6.70
N ARG A 256 30.39 -27.99 -5.98
CA ARG A 256 30.28 -27.48 -4.60
C ARG A 256 31.26 -28.18 -3.66
N SER A 257 31.35 -29.50 -3.76
CA SER A 257 32.28 -30.32 -2.96
C SER A 257 33.73 -29.95 -3.25
N TYR A 258 34.08 -29.78 -4.52
CA TYR A 258 35.42 -29.36 -4.94
C TYR A 258 35.80 -27.96 -4.42
N ILE A 259 34.87 -26.99 -4.51
CA ILE A 259 35.06 -25.64 -3.98
C ILE A 259 35.31 -25.66 -2.47
N ARG A 260 34.54 -26.46 -1.70
CA ARG A 260 34.70 -26.60 -0.24
C ARG A 260 36.06 -27.15 0.15
N GLN A 261 36.55 -28.17 -0.56
CA GLN A 261 37.84 -28.79 -0.29
C GLN A 261 39.01 -27.82 -0.53
N ARG A 262 38.95 -27.06 -1.62
CA ARG A 262 40.06 -26.22 -2.07
C ARG A 262 40.06 -24.80 -1.48
N LYS A 263 38.93 -24.32 -0.94
CA LYS A 263 38.77 -22.98 -0.30
C LYS A 263 39.19 -21.79 -1.18
N TYR A 264 39.14 -21.92 -2.51
CA TYR A 264 39.53 -20.84 -3.43
C TYR A 264 38.51 -19.69 -3.51
N ILE A 265 37.23 -19.94 -3.20
CA ILE A 265 36.16 -18.95 -3.22
C ILE A 265 35.90 -18.42 -1.80
N VAL A 266 35.95 -17.10 -1.64
CA VAL A 266 35.70 -16.42 -0.37
C VAL A 266 34.19 -16.22 -0.18
N ASN A 267 33.67 -16.57 0.99
CA ASN A 267 32.24 -16.48 1.34
C ASN A 267 31.31 -17.30 0.43
N PHE A 268 31.70 -18.56 0.16
CA PHE A 268 30.86 -19.50 -0.57
C PHE A 268 29.61 -19.86 0.26
N ASP A 269 28.43 -19.52 -0.27
CA ASP A 269 27.13 -19.71 0.38
C ASP A 269 26.31 -20.76 -0.38
N ASP A 270 26.10 -21.92 0.25
CA ASP A 270 25.37 -23.05 -0.35
C ASP A 270 23.86 -22.99 -0.12
N ARG A 271 23.36 -22.01 0.64
CA ARG A 271 21.94 -21.95 1.05
C ARG A 271 20.97 -21.80 -0.13
N ASP A 272 21.42 -21.23 -1.25
CA ASP A 272 20.57 -21.07 -2.44
C ASP A 272 20.12 -22.45 -3.01
N LEU A 273 20.95 -23.51 -2.95
CA LEU A 273 20.57 -24.85 -3.44
C LEU A 273 19.63 -25.58 -2.48
N GLU A 274 19.89 -25.46 -1.18
CA GLU A 274 19.03 -26.01 -0.13
C GLU A 274 17.64 -25.36 -0.17
N GLU A 275 17.58 -24.04 -0.41
CA GLU A 275 16.33 -23.29 -0.59
C GLU A 275 15.54 -23.78 -1.82
N ILE A 276 16.22 -24.08 -2.94
CA ILE A 276 15.58 -24.64 -4.14
C ILE A 276 14.98 -26.02 -3.84
N ILE A 277 15.74 -26.92 -3.20
CA ILE A 277 15.28 -28.28 -2.87
C ILE A 277 14.09 -28.23 -1.89
N LEU A 278 14.17 -27.40 -0.84
CA LEU A 278 13.09 -27.21 0.13
C LEU A 278 11.83 -26.65 -0.54
N SER A 279 11.98 -25.65 -1.42
CA SER A 279 10.86 -25.05 -2.15
C SER A 279 10.21 -26.05 -3.11
N ARG A 280 11.00 -26.88 -3.80
CA ARG A 280 10.51 -27.93 -4.70
C ARG A 280 9.73 -29.01 -3.95
N ASN A 281 10.25 -29.44 -2.80
CA ASN A 281 9.56 -30.42 -1.95
C ASN A 281 8.28 -29.83 -1.34
N ALA A 282 8.30 -28.56 -0.91
CA ALA A 282 7.13 -27.87 -0.42
C ALA A 282 6.03 -27.74 -1.49
N LEU A 283 6.39 -27.39 -2.73
CA LEU A 283 5.45 -27.29 -3.85
C LEU A 283 4.79 -28.64 -4.16
N LYS A 284 5.58 -29.73 -4.27
CA LYS A 284 5.06 -31.09 -4.49
C LYS A 284 4.13 -31.56 -3.35
N ASN A 285 4.50 -31.27 -2.11
CA ASN A 285 3.69 -31.61 -0.95
C ASN A 285 2.38 -30.80 -0.89
N ALA A 286 2.44 -29.52 -1.24
CA ALA A 286 1.27 -28.64 -1.29
C ALA A 286 0.29 -29.08 -2.38
N GLU A 287 0.78 -29.44 -3.56
CA GLU A 287 -0.02 -29.97 -4.66
C GLU A 287 -0.71 -31.29 -4.27
N THR A 288 0.04 -32.23 -3.68
CA THR A 288 -0.51 -33.51 -3.21
C THR A 288 -1.58 -33.32 -2.13
N LYS A 289 -1.33 -32.42 -1.17
CA LYS A 289 -2.31 -32.07 -0.12
C LYS A 289 -3.55 -31.38 -0.69
N LEU A 290 -3.39 -30.47 -1.65
CA LEU A 290 -4.51 -29.75 -2.26
C LEU A 290 -5.40 -30.73 -3.04
N ILE A 291 -4.82 -31.63 -3.83
CA ILE A 291 -5.55 -32.67 -4.56
C ILE A 291 -6.31 -33.58 -3.57
N SER A 292 -5.64 -34.04 -2.50
CA SER A 292 -6.28 -34.85 -1.46
C SER A 292 -7.40 -34.09 -0.72
N TYR A 293 -7.19 -32.82 -0.38
CA TYR A 293 -8.18 -31.99 0.30
C TYR A 293 -9.41 -31.74 -0.59
N LYS A 294 -9.20 -31.36 -1.86
CA LYS A 294 -10.30 -31.16 -2.81
C LYS A 294 -11.14 -32.42 -2.98
N LYS A 295 -10.49 -33.59 -3.11
CA LYS A 295 -11.15 -34.89 -3.21
C LYS A 295 -11.96 -35.25 -1.97
N ASN A 296 -11.47 -34.91 -0.76
CA ASN A 296 -12.17 -35.16 0.50
C ASN A 296 -13.29 -34.13 0.79
N ALA A 297 -13.10 -32.87 0.40
CA ALA A 297 -14.09 -31.81 0.58
C ALA A 297 -15.31 -31.99 -0.33
N GLN A 298 -15.12 -32.51 -1.55
CA GLN A 298 -16.20 -32.85 -2.47
C GLN A 298 -17.13 -33.95 -1.95
N ILE A 299 -16.66 -34.82 -1.04
CA ILE A 299 -17.47 -35.92 -0.47
C ILE A 299 -18.44 -35.42 0.62
N ASN A 300 -18.21 -34.23 1.21
CA ASN A 300 -18.89 -33.78 2.44
C ASN A 300 -19.68 -32.46 2.32
N LEU A 301 -19.83 -31.88 1.13
CA LEU A 301 -20.56 -30.62 0.94
C LEU A 301 -22.04 -30.87 0.58
N PRO A 302 -23.02 -30.30 1.32
CA PRO A 302 -24.42 -30.31 0.91
C PRO A 302 -24.63 -29.29 -0.22
N VAL A 303 -24.31 -29.70 -1.46
CA VAL A 303 -24.37 -28.88 -2.68
C VAL A 303 -25.80 -28.39 -2.98
N ASP A 304 -26.81 -29.13 -2.53
CA ASP A 304 -28.21 -28.90 -2.87
C ASP A 304 -28.79 -27.60 -2.28
N ASN A 305 -28.41 -27.22 -1.05
CA ASN A 305 -29.03 -26.05 -0.38
C ASN A 305 -28.51 -24.69 -0.89
N ILE A 306 -27.34 -24.63 -1.54
CA ILE A 306 -26.74 -23.37 -2.02
C ILE A 306 -27.35 -22.95 -3.37
N ILE A 307 -27.68 -23.92 -4.23
CA ILE A 307 -28.12 -23.69 -5.61
C ILE A 307 -29.61 -23.30 -5.68
N ILE A 308 -30.45 -23.83 -4.79
CA ILE A 308 -31.92 -23.68 -4.85
C ILE A 308 -32.41 -22.23 -4.70
N ASN A 309 -31.62 -21.34 -4.07
CA ASN A 309 -32.05 -19.97 -3.73
C ASN A 309 -31.37 -18.85 -4.56
N GLN A 310 -30.53 -19.16 -5.55
CA GLN A 310 -29.84 -18.15 -6.36
C GLN A 310 -30.50 -17.94 -7.73
N LYS A 311 -31.12 -16.75 -7.92
CA LYS A 311 -31.57 -16.28 -9.24
C LYS A 311 -30.44 -15.60 -10.00
N ILE A 312 -30.48 -15.69 -11.32
CA ILE A 312 -29.57 -14.97 -12.22
C ILE A 312 -29.86 -13.47 -12.10
N SER A 313 -28.84 -12.62 -11.98
CA SER A 313 -29.02 -11.17 -11.79
C SER A 313 -28.56 -10.37 -13.00
N MET A 314 -29.29 -9.28 -13.30
CA MET A 314 -28.97 -8.38 -14.42
C MET A 314 -27.58 -7.75 -14.30
N ILE A 315 -27.10 -7.52 -13.07
CA ILE A 315 -25.76 -6.97 -12.85
C ILE A 315 -24.66 -7.88 -13.41
N ASP A 316 -24.83 -9.20 -13.38
CA ASP A 316 -23.83 -10.14 -13.89
C ASP A 316 -23.68 -10.02 -15.41
N PHE A 317 -24.80 -9.81 -16.13
CA PHE A 317 -24.80 -9.55 -17.57
C PHE A 317 -24.18 -8.20 -17.91
N GLU A 318 -24.63 -7.12 -17.27
CA GLU A 318 -24.12 -5.77 -17.54
C GLU A 318 -22.62 -5.64 -17.18
N THR A 319 -22.18 -6.27 -16.10
CA THR A 319 -20.76 -6.37 -15.74
C THR A 319 -19.98 -7.18 -16.78
N ALA A 320 -20.51 -8.31 -17.27
CA ALA A 320 -19.85 -9.09 -18.32
C ALA A 320 -19.73 -8.32 -19.64
N LEU A 321 -20.77 -7.59 -20.05
CA LEU A 321 -20.74 -6.72 -21.22
C LEU A 321 -19.76 -5.56 -21.05
N SER A 322 -19.73 -4.93 -19.87
CA SER A 322 -18.77 -3.86 -19.55
C SER A 322 -17.32 -4.36 -19.66
N TYR A 323 -17.02 -5.51 -19.07
CA TYR A 323 -15.69 -6.11 -19.18
C TYR A 323 -15.37 -6.50 -20.63
N MET A 324 -16.33 -7.09 -21.34
CA MET A 324 -16.19 -7.46 -22.75
C MET A 324 -15.81 -6.26 -23.62
N PHE A 325 -16.54 -5.14 -23.50
CA PHE A 325 -16.34 -3.99 -24.36
C PHE A 325 -15.15 -3.12 -23.96
N ARG A 326 -14.81 -3.05 -22.67
CA ARG A 326 -13.71 -2.19 -22.20
C ARG A 326 -12.36 -2.92 -22.11
N ARG A 327 -12.36 -4.24 -21.92
CA ARG A 327 -11.15 -5.04 -21.67
C ARG A 327 -10.94 -6.14 -22.70
N GLU A 328 -11.94 -6.97 -22.95
CA GLU A 328 -11.77 -8.20 -23.73
C GLU A 328 -11.54 -7.92 -25.23
N ILE A 329 -12.44 -7.13 -25.85
CA ILE A 329 -12.35 -6.77 -27.28
C ILE A 329 -11.20 -5.80 -27.55
N PRO A 330 -11.00 -4.71 -26.76
CA PRO A 330 -9.89 -3.78 -26.96
C PRO A 330 -8.48 -4.38 -26.85
N ARG A 331 -8.37 -5.58 -26.31
CA ARG A 331 -7.09 -6.31 -26.21
C ARG A 331 -6.51 -6.66 -27.58
N ILE A 332 -7.35 -6.80 -28.60
CA ILE A 332 -6.92 -7.11 -29.97
C ILE A 332 -6.37 -5.84 -30.63
N GLN A 333 -5.16 -5.91 -31.17
CA GLN A 333 -4.48 -4.72 -31.71
C GLN A 333 -5.23 -4.11 -32.88
N GLU A 334 -5.56 -4.96 -33.85
CA GLU A 334 -6.27 -4.62 -35.08
C GLU A 334 -7.44 -5.59 -35.28
N ILE A 335 -8.64 -5.03 -35.37
CA ILE A 335 -9.88 -5.74 -35.60
C ILE A 335 -10.26 -5.52 -37.07
N ARG A 336 -9.83 -6.46 -37.92
CA ARG A 336 -10.02 -6.44 -39.39
C ARG A 336 -10.43 -7.81 -39.92
N GLY A 337 -10.98 -7.85 -41.13
CA GLY A 337 -11.38 -9.09 -41.81
C GLY A 337 -12.36 -9.92 -40.96
N GLU A 338 -12.08 -11.23 -40.83
CA GLU A 338 -12.97 -12.14 -40.08
C GLU A 338 -13.21 -11.73 -38.62
N ALA A 339 -12.24 -11.06 -37.97
CA ALA A 339 -12.41 -10.57 -36.60
C ALA A 339 -13.39 -9.39 -36.53
N TYR A 340 -13.38 -8.52 -37.54
CA TYR A 340 -14.36 -7.44 -37.67
C TYR A 340 -15.76 -7.98 -37.96
N ASP A 341 -15.87 -8.96 -38.87
CA ASP A 341 -17.14 -9.63 -39.15
C ASP A 341 -17.69 -10.35 -37.91
N ALA A 342 -16.81 -10.98 -37.13
CA ALA A 342 -17.17 -11.59 -35.85
C ALA A 342 -17.70 -10.57 -34.85
N LEU A 343 -17.07 -9.39 -34.75
CA LEU A 343 -17.51 -8.30 -33.87
C LEU A 343 -18.90 -7.77 -34.27
N ILE A 344 -19.10 -7.49 -35.56
CA ILE A 344 -20.38 -7.03 -36.09
C ILE A 344 -21.46 -8.08 -35.84
N HIS A 345 -21.19 -9.35 -36.17
CA HIS A 345 -22.13 -10.45 -35.96
C HIS A 345 -22.49 -10.61 -34.48
N TRP A 346 -21.51 -10.49 -33.58
CA TRP A 346 -21.72 -10.56 -32.14
C TRP A 346 -22.61 -9.41 -31.62
N LEU A 347 -22.34 -8.16 -32.01
CA LEU A 347 -23.16 -7.01 -31.64
C LEU A 347 -24.60 -7.11 -32.17
N VAL A 348 -24.78 -7.61 -33.39
CA VAL A 348 -26.12 -7.87 -33.98
C VAL A 348 -26.89 -8.89 -33.15
N VAL A 349 -26.25 -10.01 -32.77
CA VAL A 349 -26.86 -11.04 -31.92
C VAL A 349 -27.24 -10.49 -30.55
N LEU A 350 -26.38 -9.67 -29.93
CA LEU A 350 -26.70 -8.99 -28.67
C LEU A 350 -27.93 -8.09 -28.81
N ILE A 351 -27.98 -7.23 -29.83
CA ILE A 351 -29.13 -6.32 -30.04
C ILE A 351 -30.44 -7.07 -30.27
N LYS A 352 -30.37 -8.23 -30.95
CA LYS A 352 -31.55 -9.01 -31.33
C LYS A 352 -32.12 -9.82 -30.18
N TYR A 353 -31.26 -10.35 -29.29
CA TYR A 353 -31.68 -11.38 -28.32
C TYR A 353 -31.33 -11.08 -26.86
N PHE A 354 -30.49 -10.09 -26.56
CA PHE A 354 -30.13 -9.77 -25.17
C PHE A 354 -31.34 -9.16 -24.43
N PRO A 355 -31.76 -9.70 -23.28
CA PRO A 355 -32.88 -9.16 -22.50
C PRO A 355 -32.46 -7.94 -21.66
N GLY A 356 -31.73 -7.00 -22.28
CA GLY A 356 -31.22 -5.81 -21.62
C GLY A 356 -32.32 -4.77 -21.33
N ARG A 357 -32.03 -3.88 -20.38
CA ARG A 357 -32.86 -2.68 -20.15
C ARG A 357 -32.79 -1.76 -21.37
N GLU A 358 -33.84 -1.00 -21.61
CA GLU A 358 -33.94 -0.08 -22.76
C GLU A 358 -32.70 0.83 -22.94
N PRO A 359 -32.11 1.44 -21.88
CA PRO A 359 -30.93 2.27 -22.03
C PRO A 359 -29.70 1.49 -22.54
N VAL A 360 -29.54 0.25 -22.08
CA VAL A 360 -28.46 -0.66 -22.52
C VAL A 360 -28.67 -1.08 -23.97
N MET A 361 -29.91 -1.39 -24.37
CA MET A 361 -30.23 -1.76 -25.74
C MET A 361 -30.02 -0.60 -26.72
N ASN A 362 -30.35 0.63 -26.32
CA ASN A 362 -30.08 1.83 -27.11
C ASN A 362 -28.57 2.08 -27.25
N TYR A 363 -27.80 1.90 -26.18
CA TYR A 363 -26.35 1.94 -26.21
C TYR A 363 -25.76 0.91 -27.19
N LEU A 364 -26.22 -0.34 -27.15
CA LEU A 364 -25.75 -1.39 -28.07
C LEU A 364 -26.01 -1.04 -29.54
N LYS A 365 -27.19 -0.48 -29.86
CA LYS A 365 -27.52 -0.01 -31.21
C LYS A 365 -26.59 1.12 -31.68
N GLN A 366 -26.34 2.11 -30.82
CA GLN A 366 -25.41 3.20 -31.12
C GLN A 366 -23.99 2.71 -31.33
N LEU A 367 -23.52 1.79 -30.47
CA LEU A 367 -22.21 1.17 -30.61
C LEU A 367 -22.08 0.39 -31.93
N LEU A 368 -23.09 -0.39 -32.32
CA LEU A 368 -23.09 -1.08 -33.60
C LEU A 368 -23.01 -0.11 -34.78
N SER A 369 -23.78 0.98 -34.76
CA SER A 369 -23.71 2.01 -35.81
C SER A 369 -22.32 2.62 -35.90
N ALA A 370 -21.75 3.03 -34.76
CA ALA A 370 -20.42 3.63 -34.71
C ALA A 370 -19.30 2.67 -35.18
N VAL A 371 -19.40 1.37 -34.86
CA VAL A 371 -18.46 0.37 -35.34
C VAL A 371 -18.61 0.15 -36.85
N LYS A 372 -19.85 0.12 -37.37
CA LYS A 372 -20.10 -0.03 -38.82
C LYS A 372 -19.56 1.12 -39.66
N GLU A 373 -19.48 2.33 -39.09
CA GLU A 373 -18.85 3.49 -39.75
C GLU A 373 -17.33 3.29 -39.96
N GLN A 374 -16.68 2.41 -39.20
CA GLN A 374 -15.26 2.06 -39.35
C GLN A 374 -15.05 0.99 -40.43
N SER A 375 -15.43 1.27 -41.67
CA SER A 375 -15.48 0.30 -42.79
C SER A 375 -14.13 -0.38 -43.13
N ASN A 376 -12.99 0.22 -42.79
CA ASN A 376 -11.65 -0.34 -43.01
C ASN A 376 -11.11 -1.13 -41.79
N GLY A 377 -12.00 -1.48 -40.86
CA GLY A 377 -11.68 -2.03 -39.55
C GLY A 377 -11.13 -0.99 -38.58
N LEU A 378 -10.92 -1.41 -37.33
CA LEU A 378 -10.56 -0.51 -36.23
C LEU A 378 -9.55 -1.17 -35.29
N THR A 379 -8.80 -0.36 -34.55
CA THR A 379 -7.95 -0.84 -33.48
C THR A 379 -8.75 -1.11 -32.21
N GLY A 380 -8.24 -1.98 -31.33
CA GLY A 380 -8.86 -2.21 -30.03
C GLY A 380 -9.03 -0.93 -29.19
N LYS A 381 -8.05 -0.02 -29.28
CA LYS A 381 -8.12 1.31 -28.64
C LYS A 381 -9.27 2.15 -29.19
N GLN A 382 -9.41 2.24 -30.52
CA GLN A 382 -10.54 2.92 -31.16
C GLN A 382 -11.88 2.30 -30.74
N PHE A 383 -11.98 0.97 -30.67
CA PHE A 383 -13.20 0.32 -30.19
C PHE A 383 -13.53 0.73 -28.74
N ARG A 384 -12.53 0.79 -27.84
CA ARG A 384 -12.73 1.26 -26.46
C ARG A 384 -13.23 2.70 -26.43
N GLU A 385 -12.64 3.58 -27.24
CA GLU A 385 -13.08 4.98 -27.36
C GLU A 385 -14.54 5.06 -27.82
N LEU A 386 -14.95 4.28 -28.83
CA LEU A 386 -16.35 4.20 -29.26
C LEU A 386 -17.27 3.63 -28.17
N ALA A 387 -16.82 2.62 -27.43
CA ALA A 387 -17.55 2.03 -26.32
C ALA A 387 -17.73 2.99 -25.14
N ASP A 388 -16.79 3.94 -24.96
CA ASP A 388 -16.79 4.94 -23.88
C ASP A 388 -17.52 6.24 -24.27
N LEU A 389 -17.43 6.71 -25.53
CA LEU A 389 -18.01 7.98 -26.00
C LEU A 389 -19.54 8.05 -25.90
N ASN A 390 -20.23 6.92 -26.00
CA ASN A 390 -21.69 6.85 -25.88
C ASN A 390 -22.20 6.70 -24.43
N THR A 391 -21.38 7.02 -23.42
CA THR A 391 -21.68 6.78 -21.98
C THR A 391 -21.79 8.04 -21.11
N THR A 392 -22.18 9.19 -21.67
CA THR A 392 -22.46 10.43 -20.89
C THR A 392 -23.55 10.26 -19.81
N SER A 393 -24.28 9.15 -19.84
CA SER A 393 -24.98 8.52 -18.72
C SER A 393 -24.51 7.05 -18.64
N SER A 394 -24.00 6.58 -17.50
CA SER A 394 -23.39 5.25 -17.39
C SER A 394 -24.43 4.12 -17.49
N TYR A 395 -24.70 3.64 -18.71
CA TYR A 395 -25.66 2.56 -18.97
C TYR A 395 -25.16 1.19 -18.50
N LEU A 396 -23.85 0.97 -18.51
CA LEU A 396 -23.17 -0.21 -17.97
C LEU A 396 -22.31 0.17 -16.76
N PRO A 397 -22.05 -0.75 -15.82
CA PRO A 397 -21.16 -0.52 -14.67
C PRO A 397 -19.76 -0.04 -15.09
N ASN A 398 -19.27 1.02 -14.45
CA ASN A 398 -17.96 1.62 -14.73
C ASN A 398 -16.87 0.97 -13.88
N ASN A 399 -15.87 0.35 -14.53
CA ASN A 399 -14.55 -0.12 -14.02
C ASN A 399 -14.52 -0.89 -12.67
N ASN A 400 -15.67 -1.16 -12.05
CA ASN A 400 -15.81 -1.90 -10.82
C ASN A 400 -16.62 -3.15 -11.14
N PHE A 401 -15.94 -4.20 -11.61
CA PHE A 401 -16.57 -5.42 -12.10
C PHE A 401 -17.09 -6.26 -10.93
N GLN A 402 -18.32 -6.01 -10.51
CA GLN A 402 -18.97 -6.75 -9.42
C GLN A 402 -19.97 -7.77 -9.97
N TYR A 403 -19.87 -9.00 -9.46
CA TYR A 403 -20.74 -10.13 -9.79
C TYR A 403 -21.59 -10.50 -8.57
N LYS A 404 -22.82 -10.98 -8.79
CA LYS A 404 -23.75 -11.45 -7.75
C LYS A 404 -23.97 -12.95 -7.89
N TYR A 405 -24.63 -13.38 -8.97
CA TYR A 405 -24.82 -14.81 -9.26
C TYR A 405 -23.48 -15.47 -9.61
N CYS A 406 -22.59 -14.74 -10.29
CA CYS A 406 -21.30 -15.24 -10.73
C CYS A 406 -20.15 -14.97 -9.75
N ALA A 407 -20.44 -14.53 -8.52
CA ALA A 407 -19.43 -14.38 -7.49
C ALA A 407 -18.86 -15.74 -7.07
N GLY A 408 -17.53 -15.86 -7.09
CA GLY A 408 -16.81 -17.02 -6.55
C GLY A 408 -16.48 -16.86 -5.06
N SER A 409 -16.03 -17.95 -4.43
CA SER A 409 -15.50 -17.93 -3.05
C SER A 409 -14.24 -17.08 -2.89
N SER A 410 -13.52 -16.85 -3.99
CA SER A 410 -12.38 -15.94 -4.10
C SER A 410 -12.51 -15.13 -5.40
N PRO A 411 -11.96 -13.89 -5.47
CA PRO A 411 -11.97 -13.06 -6.67
C PRO A 411 -11.33 -13.70 -7.93
N THR A 412 -10.54 -14.77 -7.76
CA THR A 412 -9.96 -15.52 -8.88
C THR A 412 -10.94 -16.52 -9.50
N HIS A 413 -12.00 -16.93 -8.79
CA HIS A 413 -12.94 -17.94 -9.26
C HIS A 413 -14.22 -17.34 -9.86
N ARG A 414 -14.85 -18.10 -10.77
CA ARG A 414 -16.12 -17.76 -11.43
C ARG A 414 -16.04 -16.46 -12.23
N GLY A 415 -16.63 -15.36 -11.77
CA GLY A 415 -16.53 -14.03 -12.38
C GLY A 415 -16.90 -14.00 -13.86
N TYR A 416 -16.05 -13.40 -14.69
CA TYR A 416 -16.29 -13.17 -16.11
C TYR A 416 -16.66 -14.43 -16.93
N PRO A 417 -15.93 -15.57 -16.82
CA PRO A 417 -16.34 -16.83 -17.45
C PRO A 417 -17.76 -17.29 -17.10
N CYS A 418 -18.17 -17.15 -15.83
CA CYS A 418 -19.55 -17.49 -15.43
C CYS A 418 -20.55 -16.54 -16.10
N GLY A 419 -20.25 -15.23 -16.13
CA GLY A 419 -21.07 -14.21 -16.79
C GLY A 419 -21.27 -14.48 -18.28
N LEU A 420 -20.23 -14.94 -18.98
CA LEU A 420 -20.32 -15.33 -20.39
C LEU A 420 -21.23 -16.55 -20.60
N TRP A 421 -21.08 -17.60 -19.78
CA TRP A 421 -21.91 -18.79 -19.91
C TRP A 421 -23.40 -18.48 -19.72
N ILE A 422 -23.76 -17.73 -18.67
CA ILE A 422 -25.17 -17.34 -18.46
C ILE A 422 -25.67 -16.45 -19.61
N LEU A 423 -24.84 -15.55 -20.15
CA LEU A 423 -25.21 -14.72 -21.28
C LEU A 423 -25.50 -15.57 -22.52
N PHE A 424 -24.63 -16.52 -22.85
CA PHE A 424 -24.83 -17.40 -24.00
C PHE A 424 -26.09 -18.25 -23.88
N HIS A 425 -26.34 -18.87 -22.72
CA HIS A 425 -27.56 -19.65 -22.48
C HIS A 425 -28.82 -18.79 -22.61
N THR A 426 -28.83 -17.61 -21.99
CA THR A 426 -29.95 -16.67 -22.11
C THR A 426 -30.19 -16.21 -23.55
N LEU A 427 -29.15 -15.95 -24.35
CA LEU A 427 -29.32 -15.60 -25.76
C LEU A 427 -29.99 -16.74 -26.56
N THR A 428 -29.58 -18.00 -26.35
CA THR A 428 -30.22 -19.14 -27.03
C THR A 428 -31.69 -19.31 -26.65
N VAL A 429 -32.07 -19.04 -25.40
CA VAL A 429 -33.47 -19.10 -24.95
C VAL A 429 -34.29 -17.92 -25.46
N SER A 430 -33.74 -16.70 -25.43
CA SER A 430 -34.41 -15.51 -25.98
C SER A 430 -34.74 -15.66 -27.46
N GLN A 431 -33.90 -16.34 -28.25
CA GLN A 431 -34.16 -16.58 -29.67
C GLN A 431 -35.45 -17.35 -29.91
N VAL A 432 -35.70 -18.37 -29.09
CA VAL A 432 -36.88 -19.21 -29.17
C VAL A 432 -38.14 -18.47 -28.73
N GLN A 433 -38.00 -17.55 -27.78
CA GLN A 433 -39.08 -16.74 -27.22
C GLN A 433 -39.42 -15.51 -28.07
N THR A 434 -38.59 -15.14 -29.03
CA THR A 434 -38.85 -14.01 -29.93
C THR A 434 -39.75 -14.46 -31.09
N GLU A 435 -40.87 -13.78 -31.33
CA GLU A 435 -41.83 -14.06 -32.42
C GLU A 435 -41.29 -13.66 -33.82
N LEU A 436 -40.16 -14.24 -34.24
CA LEU A 436 -39.60 -14.03 -35.58
C LEU A 436 -40.09 -15.10 -36.56
N VAL A 437 -40.51 -14.68 -37.76
CA VAL A 437 -41.11 -15.50 -38.82
C VAL A 437 -40.18 -16.62 -39.33
N GLN A 438 -38.86 -16.47 -39.20
CA GLN A 438 -37.88 -17.47 -39.59
C GLN A 438 -36.67 -17.45 -38.64
N ILE A 439 -36.54 -18.47 -37.78
CA ILE A 439 -35.44 -18.60 -36.81
C ILE A 439 -34.30 -19.39 -37.46
N ASN A 440 -33.13 -18.76 -37.60
CA ASN A 440 -31.90 -19.47 -37.93
C ASN A 440 -31.22 -19.96 -36.65
N THR A 441 -31.35 -21.25 -36.33
CA THR A 441 -30.80 -21.88 -35.13
C THR A 441 -29.28 -21.82 -35.02
N ILE A 442 -28.56 -21.68 -36.13
CA ILE A 442 -27.10 -21.66 -36.13
C ILE A 442 -26.55 -20.25 -35.86
N GLU A 443 -27.35 -19.19 -36.03
CA GLU A 443 -26.94 -17.78 -35.93
C GLU A 443 -26.21 -17.49 -34.60
N ILE A 444 -26.85 -17.78 -33.46
CA ILE A 444 -26.30 -17.48 -32.13
C ILE A 444 -25.06 -18.31 -31.84
N LEU A 445 -25.11 -19.63 -32.10
CA LEU A 445 -23.98 -20.50 -31.83
C LEU A 445 -22.77 -20.13 -32.70
N SER A 446 -23.01 -19.71 -33.95
CA SER A 446 -21.99 -19.20 -34.86
C SER A 446 -21.39 -17.88 -34.34
N ALA A 447 -22.22 -16.96 -33.83
CA ALA A 447 -21.75 -15.72 -33.23
C ALA A 447 -20.90 -15.97 -31.96
N ILE A 448 -21.34 -16.86 -31.07
CA ILE A 448 -20.59 -17.28 -29.88
C ILE A 448 -19.25 -17.88 -30.28
N LYS A 449 -19.26 -18.82 -31.24
CA LYS A 449 -18.04 -19.49 -31.72
C LYS A 449 -17.04 -18.50 -32.31
N LYS A 450 -17.50 -17.56 -33.14
CA LYS A 450 -16.66 -16.50 -33.70
C LYS A 450 -16.13 -15.57 -32.61
N PHE A 451 -16.99 -15.11 -31.69
CA PHE A 451 -16.58 -14.25 -30.58
C PHE A 451 -15.48 -14.91 -29.74
N LEU A 452 -15.67 -16.17 -29.34
CA LEU A 452 -14.67 -16.90 -28.55
C LEU A 452 -13.37 -17.13 -29.32
N LYS A 453 -13.44 -17.36 -30.63
CA LYS A 453 -12.26 -17.57 -31.49
C LYS A 453 -11.37 -16.33 -31.56
N TYR A 454 -11.96 -15.14 -31.74
CA TYR A 454 -11.18 -13.93 -32.00
C TYR A 454 -10.94 -13.05 -30.76
N PHE A 455 -11.84 -13.06 -29.77
CA PHE A 455 -11.80 -12.10 -28.66
C PHE A 455 -11.57 -12.72 -27.29
N PHE A 456 -11.90 -13.99 -27.05
CA PHE A 456 -11.78 -14.54 -25.70
C PHE A 456 -10.31 -14.74 -25.28
N GLY A 457 -9.94 -14.19 -24.12
CA GLY A 457 -8.57 -14.09 -23.63
C GLY A 457 -7.94 -15.41 -23.21
N CYS A 458 -8.75 -16.37 -22.72
CA CYS A 458 -8.24 -17.72 -22.43
C CYS A 458 -8.12 -18.53 -23.73
N ARG A 459 -6.95 -18.52 -24.36
CA ARG A 459 -6.70 -19.24 -25.62
C ARG A 459 -6.95 -20.75 -25.51
N HIS A 460 -6.46 -21.38 -24.44
CA HIS A 460 -6.69 -22.80 -24.20
C HIS A 460 -8.19 -23.15 -24.09
N CYS A 461 -8.95 -22.30 -23.40
CA CYS A 461 -10.39 -22.47 -23.26
C CYS A 461 -11.11 -22.29 -24.61
N SER A 462 -10.70 -21.29 -25.40
CA SER A 462 -11.22 -21.04 -26.74
C SER A 462 -10.95 -22.23 -27.68
N GLU A 463 -9.72 -22.75 -27.70
CA GLU A 463 -9.34 -23.92 -28.51
C GLU A 463 -10.12 -25.17 -28.11
N ASN A 464 -10.33 -25.40 -26.81
CA ASN A 464 -11.17 -26.50 -26.35
C ASN A 464 -12.63 -26.31 -26.80
N PHE A 465 -13.18 -25.10 -26.70
CA PHE A 465 -14.54 -24.82 -27.20
C PHE A 465 -14.64 -25.04 -28.72
N MET A 466 -13.63 -24.64 -29.50
CA MET A 466 -13.60 -24.90 -30.94
C MET A 466 -13.55 -26.40 -31.27
N LYS A 467 -12.87 -27.21 -30.44
CA LYS A 467 -12.83 -28.67 -30.61
C LYS A 467 -14.17 -29.33 -30.30
N GLU A 468 -14.83 -28.89 -29.22
CA GLU A 468 -16.13 -29.39 -28.80
C GLU A 468 -17.26 -28.97 -29.75
N THR A 469 -17.08 -27.88 -30.51
CA THR A 469 -18.12 -27.30 -31.38
C THR A 469 -17.85 -27.47 -32.89
N LYS A 470 -17.15 -28.53 -33.29
CA LYS A 470 -16.83 -28.80 -34.71
C LYS A 470 -18.06 -29.17 -35.54
N ASP A 471 -19.01 -29.84 -34.91
CA ASP A 471 -20.26 -30.39 -35.43
C ASP A 471 -21.41 -29.38 -35.47
N ILE A 472 -21.19 -28.12 -35.06
CA ILE A 472 -22.21 -27.05 -35.07
C ILE A 472 -22.98 -26.89 -36.39
N ASN A 473 -22.33 -27.18 -37.52
CA ASN A 473 -22.94 -27.07 -38.85
C ASN A 473 -23.81 -28.29 -39.22
N GLN A 474 -23.82 -29.33 -38.39
CA GLN A 474 -24.61 -30.55 -38.58
C GLN A 474 -25.94 -30.50 -37.80
N LEU A 475 -26.20 -29.40 -37.08
CA LEU A 475 -27.46 -29.19 -36.36
C LEU A 475 -28.63 -29.03 -37.32
N ASP A 476 -29.78 -29.61 -36.96
CA ASP A 476 -31.01 -29.47 -37.73
C ASP A 476 -31.49 -28.01 -37.73
N SER A 477 -31.45 -27.37 -38.90
CA SER A 477 -31.90 -26.00 -39.08
C SER A 477 -33.41 -25.82 -38.86
N ASN A 478 -34.19 -26.90 -38.91
CA ASN A 478 -35.65 -26.87 -38.72
C ASN A 478 -36.05 -26.94 -37.24
N ASN A 479 -35.19 -27.45 -36.36
CA ASN A 479 -35.47 -27.54 -34.94
C ASN A 479 -35.05 -26.25 -34.21
N LYS A 480 -36.01 -25.35 -33.97
CA LYS A 480 -35.78 -24.06 -33.28
C LYS A 480 -35.14 -24.18 -31.88
N TYR A 481 -35.22 -25.34 -31.23
CA TYR A 481 -34.67 -25.58 -29.89
C TYR A 481 -33.26 -26.20 -29.91
N ALA A 482 -32.76 -26.61 -31.07
CA ALA A 482 -31.48 -27.32 -31.20
C ALA A 482 -30.31 -26.55 -30.58
N ALA A 483 -30.30 -25.22 -30.69
CA ALA A 483 -29.25 -24.38 -30.13
C ALA A 483 -29.19 -24.41 -28.59
N VAL A 484 -30.35 -24.45 -27.93
CA VAL A 484 -30.47 -24.46 -26.46
C VAL A 484 -29.90 -25.76 -25.90
N ILE A 485 -30.34 -26.90 -26.44
CA ILE A 485 -29.88 -28.23 -26.01
C ILE A 485 -28.39 -28.41 -26.32
N TYR A 486 -27.96 -28.04 -27.53
CA TYR A 486 -26.56 -28.21 -27.94
C TYR A 486 -25.60 -27.43 -27.03
N LEU A 487 -25.89 -26.16 -26.72
CA LEU A 487 -25.04 -25.36 -25.83
C LEU A 487 -25.03 -25.93 -24.40
N TRP A 488 -26.17 -26.42 -23.92
CA TRP A 488 -26.29 -27.08 -22.61
C TRP A 488 -25.45 -28.36 -22.52
N GLU A 489 -25.50 -29.22 -23.53
CA GLU A 489 -24.67 -30.42 -23.58
C GLU A 489 -23.17 -30.09 -23.57
N ILE A 490 -22.76 -29.12 -24.39
CA ILE A 490 -21.37 -28.64 -24.44
C ILE A 490 -20.94 -28.16 -23.06
N HIS A 491 -21.78 -27.36 -22.38
CA HIS A 491 -21.47 -26.86 -21.05
C HIS A 491 -21.35 -27.99 -20.02
N ASN A 492 -22.19 -29.03 -20.10
CA ASN A 492 -22.10 -30.20 -19.23
C ASN A 492 -20.88 -31.09 -19.52
N ARG A 493 -20.45 -31.21 -20.78
CA ARG A 493 -19.16 -31.84 -21.13
C ARG A 493 -17.99 -31.06 -20.52
N VAL A 494 -18.04 -29.73 -20.56
CA VAL A 494 -17.05 -28.87 -19.88
C VAL A 494 -17.08 -29.05 -18.37
N ASN A 495 -18.26 -29.11 -17.74
CA ASN A 495 -18.40 -29.36 -16.30
C ASN A 495 -17.80 -30.72 -15.93
N LYS A 496 -18.08 -31.77 -16.71
CA LYS A 496 -17.50 -33.10 -16.51
C LYS A 496 -15.98 -33.09 -16.59
N ARG A 497 -15.42 -32.37 -17.57
CA ARG A 497 -13.97 -32.25 -17.75
C ARG A 497 -13.29 -31.48 -16.61
N LEU A 498 -13.95 -30.45 -16.07
CA LEU A 498 -13.41 -29.58 -15.03
C LEU A 498 -13.75 -30.03 -13.60
N HIS A 499 -14.52 -31.11 -13.44
CA HIS A 499 -14.87 -31.65 -12.13
C HIS A 499 -13.63 -32.15 -11.38
N GLY A 500 -13.39 -31.61 -10.17
CA GLY A 500 -12.18 -31.92 -9.38
C GLY A 500 -10.90 -31.25 -9.88
N ASP A 501 -10.98 -30.38 -10.88
CA ASP A 501 -9.84 -29.64 -11.38
C ASP A 501 -9.34 -28.59 -10.38
N ILE A 502 -8.07 -28.20 -10.47
CA ILE A 502 -7.49 -27.17 -9.60
C ILE A 502 -8.14 -25.79 -9.78
N THR A 503 -8.75 -25.53 -10.95
CA THR A 503 -9.52 -24.32 -11.26
C THR A 503 -10.95 -24.32 -10.69
N GLU A 504 -11.42 -25.44 -10.15
CA GLU A 504 -12.75 -25.57 -9.59
C GLU A 504 -12.86 -24.86 -8.23
N ASP A 505 -13.90 -24.02 -8.10
CA ASP A 505 -14.30 -23.42 -6.83
C ASP A 505 -15.03 -24.46 -5.98
N LEU A 506 -14.49 -24.77 -4.80
CA LEU A 506 -15.05 -25.79 -3.91
C LEU A 506 -16.45 -25.43 -3.39
N GLN A 507 -16.81 -24.15 -3.33
CA GLN A 507 -18.17 -23.74 -2.94
C GLN A 507 -19.16 -23.85 -4.11
N HIS A 508 -18.67 -24.04 -5.33
CA HIS A 508 -19.46 -24.13 -6.55
C HIS A 508 -18.92 -25.26 -7.44
N PRO A 509 -19.00 -26.53 -6.98
CA PRO A 509 -18.45 -27.66 -7.71
C PRO A 509 -19.10 -27.82 -9.09
N LYS A 510 -18.32 -28.25 -10.07
CA LYS A 510 -18.78 -28.59 -11.41
C LYS A 510 -19.56 -29.88 -11.34
N ILE A 511 -20.87 -29.76 -11.54
CA ILE A 511 -21.81 -30.87 -11.56
C ILE A 511 -22.49 -30.92 -12.92
N GLN A 512 -23.11 -32.05 -13.24
CA GLN A 512 -24.04 -32.10 -14.37
C GLN A 512 -25.28 -31.26 -14.02
N PHE A 513 -25.55 -30.24 -14.83
CA PHE A 513 -26.60 -29.27 -14.58
C PHE A 513 -27.87 -29.61 -15.41
N PRO A 514 -29.08 -29.49 -14.86
CA PRO A 514 -29.38 -29.18 -13.46
C PRO A 514 -29.20 -30.39 -12.53
N PRO A 515 -28.80 -30.20 -11.26
CA PRO A 515 -28.84 -31.28 -10.27
C PRO A 515 -30.28 -31.74 -10.00
N LYS A 516 -30.44 -32.97 -9.47
CA LYS A 516 -31.74 -33.55 -9.08
C LYS A 516 -32.51 -32.67 -8.08
N SER A 517 -31.80 -31.94 -7.22
CA SER A 517 -32.38 -30.98 -6.27
C SER A 517 -33.02 -29.77 -6.93
N LEU A 518 -32.56 -29.37 -8.11
CA LEU A 518 -33.08 -28.23 -8.87
C LEU A 518 -34.15 -28.66 -9.89
N CYS A 519 -34.02 -29.86 -10.45
CA CYS A 519 -35.05 -30.46 -11.30
C CYS A 519 -35.00 -31.99 -11.19
N SER A 520 -35.84 -32.58 -10.34
CA SER A 520 -35.91 -34.03 -10.15
C SER A 520 -36.41 -34.75 -11.41
N ASN A 521 -37.41 -34.17 -12.07
CA ASN A 521 -38.05 -34.74 -13.27
C ASN A 521 -37.16 -34.64 -14.53
N CYS A 522 -36.06 -33.89 -14.48
CA CYS A 522 -35.11 -33.79 -15.60
C CYS A 522 -34.22 -35.04 -15.73
N HIS A 523 -34.18 -35.92 -14.73
CA HIS A 523 -33.32 -37.11 -14.69
C HIS A 523 -34.14 -38.38 -14.96
N LEU A 524 -33.60 -39.30 -15.77
CA LEU A 524 -34.28 -40.56 -16.08
C LEU A 524 -34.29 -41.50 -14.86
N THR A 525 -35.47 -42.02 -14.50
CA THR A 525 -35.73 -42.74 -13.24
C THR A 525 -35.12 -44.16 -13.15
N ASN A 526 -34.72 -44.77 -14.27
CA ASN A 526 -34.41 -46.20 -14.36
C ASN A 526 -32.93 -46.58 -14.55
N LYS A 527 -31.98 -45.67 -14.30
CA LYS A 527 -30.55 -45.99 -14.38
C LYS A 527 -29.78 -45.39 -13.21
N ASN A 528 -28.91 -46.18 -12.59
CA ASN A 528 -28.05 -45.80 -11.45
C ASN A 528 -26.96 -44.76 -11.79
N SER A 529 -27.12 -43.97 -12.85
CA SER A 529 -26.18 -42.93 -13.27
C SER A 529 -26.85 -41.56 -13.23
N ASP A 530 -26.32 -40.66 -12.40
CA ASP A 530 -26.71 -39.23 -12.30
C ASP A 530 -26.43 -38.39 -13.58
N SER A 531 -26.25 -39.05 -14.73
CA SER A 531 -25.87 -38.45 -16.02
C SER A 531 -26.91 -38.63 -17.12
N ASP A 532 -28.01 -39.34 -16.85
CA ASP A 532 -29.01 -39.69 -17.86
C ASP A 532 -30.24 -38.78 -17.70
N PHE A 533 -30.54 -38.06 -18.77
CA PHE A 533 -31.33 -36.82 -18.78
C PHE A 533 -32.57 -36.97 -19.68
N ASP A 534 -33.74 -36.52 -19.24
CA ASP A 534 -34.95 -36.45 -20.08
C ASP A 534 -34.95 -35.16 -20.91
N GLU A 535 -34.69 -35.27 -22.21
CA GLU A 535 -34.51 -34.13 -23.11
C GLU A 535 -35.73 -33.20 -23.13
N SER A 536 -36.94 -33.76 -23.08
CA SER A 536 -38.20 -32.99 -23.14
C SER A 536 -38.40 -32.12 -21.90
N THR A 537 -38.07 -32.65 -20.72
CA THR A 537 -38.23 -31.97 -19.43
C THR A 537 -37.11 -30.96 -19.21
N ILE A 538 -35.89 -31.29 -19.65
CA ILE A 538 -34.74 -30.37 -19.61
C ILE A 538 -34.97 -29.17 -20.50
N LEU A 539 -35.50 -29.37 -21.70
CA LEU A 539 -35.82 -28.25 -22.58
C LEU A 539 -36.77 -27.27 -21.90
N LYS A 540 -37.85 -27.76 -21.27
CA LYS A 540 -38.79 -26.93 -20.50
C LYS A 540 -38.09 -26.21 -19.35
N PHE A 541 -37.25 -26.93 -18.61
CA PHE A 541 -36.47 -26.36 -17.52
C PHE A 541 -35.55 -25.23 -17.99
N LEU A 542 -34.78 -25.43 -19.06
CA LEU A 542 -33.85 -24.43 -19.59
C LEU A 542 -34.57 -23.19 -20.10
N LEU A 543 -35.70 -23.37 -20.80
CA LEU A 543 -36.53 -22.27 -21.30
C LEU A 543 -37.11 -21.42 -20.17
N GLN A 544 -37.38 -22.01 -19.00
CA GLN A 544 -37.85 -21.29 -17.81
C GLN A 544 -36.69 -20.69 -17.01
N TYR A 545 -35.59 -21.43 -16.84
CA TYR A 545 -34.48 -21.03 -15.98
C TYR A 545 -33.71 -19.82 -16.54
N PHE A 546 -33.51 -19.77 -17.86
CA PHE A 546 -32.85 -18.66 -18.55
C PHE A 546 -33.83 -17.67 -19.20
N SER A 547 -35.11 -17.74 -18.85
CA SER A 547 -36.13 -16.83 -19.36
C SER A 547 -35.92 -15.40 -18.85
N LYS A 548 -36.44 -14.41 -19.58
CA LYS A 548 -36.40 -13.00 -19.16
C LYS A 548 -37.07 -12.79 -17.80
N GLU A 549 -38.13 -13.55 -17.51
CA GLU A 549 -38.92 -13.46 -16.27
C GLU A 549 -38.15 -13.95 -15.03
N ASN A 550 -37.14 -14.81 -15.21
CA ASN A 550 -36.34 -15.34 -14.10
C ASN A 550 -35.10 -14.48 -13.76
N ILE A 551 -34.90 -13.35 -14.45
CA ILE A 551 -33.76 -12.44 -14.23
C ILE A 551 -34.09 -11.42 -13.13
N ASP A 552 -33.28 -11.37 -12.07
CA ASP A 552 -33.39 -10.42 -10.97
C ASP A 552 -32.82 -9.03 -11.34
N LEU A 553 -33.71 -8.03 -11.41
CA LEU A 553 -33.42 -6.62 -11.74
C LEU A 553 -33.15 -5.73 -10.50
N SER A 554 -33.44 -6.22 -9.29
CA SER A 554 -33.54 -5.40 -8.07
C SER A 554 -32.30 -4.55 -7.76
N LEU A 555 -31.08 -5.07 -8.01
CA LEU A 555 -29.84 -4.36 -7.70
C LEU A 555 -29.56 -3.22 -8.71
N VAL A 556 -29.90 -3.42 -9.98
CA VAL A 556 -29.63 -2.46 -11.05
C VAL A 556 -30.63 -1.30 -11.01
N GLU A 557 -31.89 -1.57 -10.66
CA GLU A 557 -32.92 -0.54 -10.46
C GLU A 557 -32.57 0.41 -9.29
N ASN A 558 -32.07 -0.14 -8.17
CA ASN A 558 -31.60 0.67 -7.03
C ASN A 558 -30.40 1.56 -7.39
N LEU A 559 -29.49 1.09 -8.24
CA LEU A 559 -28.36 1.87 -8.75
C LEU A 559 -28.80 2.95 -9.77
N ALA A 560 -29.81 2.67 -10.58
CA ALA A 560 -30.39 3.63 -11.53
C ALA A 560 -31.08 4.80 -10.81
N ILE A 561 -31.83 4.55 -9.73
CA ILE A 561 -32.47 5.59 -8.90
C ILE A 561 -31.43 6.54 -8.26
N LEU A 562 -30.26 6.02 -7.87
CA LEU A 562 -29.16 6.84 -7.35
C LEU A 562 -28.51 7.73 -8.42
N TYR A 563 -28.52 7.30 -9.68
CA TYR A 563 -27.97 8.05 -10.81
C TYR A 563 -28.93 9.11 -11.35
N ASP A 564 -30.23 8.81 -11.43
CA ASP A 564 -31.26 9.75 -11.91
C ASP A 564 -31.45 10.94 -10.95
N ASN A 565 -31.33 10.70 -9.64
CA ASN A 565 -31.31 11.75 -8.61
C ASN A 565 -30.09 12.68 -8.69
N LYS A 566 -29.01 12.29 -9.39
CA LYS A 566 -27.84 13.15 -9.66
C LYS A 566 -28.02 14.03 -10.90
N GLN A 567 -28.80 13.61 -11.90
CA GLN A 567 -29.02 14.38 -13.14
C GLN A 567 -30.04 15.51 -12.97
N ASN A 568 -31.01 15.40 -12.06
CA ASN A 568 -32.00 16.46 -11.77
C ASN A 568 -31.45 17.67 -10.96
N ARG A 569 -30.12 17.78 -10.76
CA ARG A 569 -29.46 18.92 -10.08
C ARG A 569 -28.45 19.67 -10.94
N ILE A 570 -28.63 19.71 -12.26
CA ILE A 570 -27.86 20.58 -13.16
C ILE A 570 -28.81 21.61 -13.76
N PRO A 571 -28.66 22.92 -13.48
CA PRO A 571 -29.45 23.94 -14.15
C PRO A 571 -29.11 23.96 -15.64
N ARG A 572 -30.14 23.83 -16.49
CA ARG A 572 -30.06 24.21 -17.89
C ARG A 572 -29.78 25.71 -17.96
N ASN A 573 -28.59 26.11 -18.38
CA ASN A 573 -28.35 27.35 -19.10
C ASN A 573 -27.09 27.19 -19.93
N GLY A 574 -27.25 27.36 -21.24
CA GLY A 574 -26.20 27.17 -22.22
C GLY A 574 -25.15 28.27 -22.16
N HIS A 575 -23.89 27.85 -22.30
CA HIS A 575 -22.92 28.50 -23.17
C HIS A 575 -21.91 27.45 -23.59
N GLN A 576 -22.13 26.97 -24.80
CA GLN A 576 -21.23 26.12 -25.55
C GLN A 576 -20.55 27.03 -26.55
N THR A 577 -19.30 27.41 -26.29
CA THR A 577 -18.33 27.90 -27.29
C THR A 577 -16.96 28.08 -26.64
N LEU A 578 -15.92 27.64 -27.37
CA LEU A 578 -14.50 28.05 -27.26
C LEU A 578 -13.59 27.39 -26.21
N ILE A 579 -13.48 26.05 -26.16
CA ILE A 579 -12.21 25.38 -25.81
C ILE A 579 -12.11 24.06 -26.60
N ASP A 580 -11.95 24.16 -27.91
CA ASP A 580 -11.49 23.05 -28.78
C ASP A 580 -10.62 23.66 -29.90
N GLN A 581 -9.50 24.24 -29.50
CA GLN A 581 -8.36 24.57 -30.38
C GLN A 581 -7.22 25.02 -29.48
N TYR A 582 -6.10 24.29 -29.56
CA TYR A 582 -4.72 24.59 -29.11
C TYR A 582 -4.07 23.42 -28.36
N ILE A 583 -3.91 22.29 -29.05
CA ILE A 583 -2.73 21.42 -28.88
C ILE A 583 -2.32 20.95 -30.28
N MET A 584 -1.18 21.47 -30.76
CA MET A 584 -0.13 20.86 -31.60
C MET A 584 0.49 21.89 -32.57
N ILE A 585 1.83 21.78 -32.72
CA ILE A 585 2.81 22.62 -33.47
C ILE A 585 3.37 23.73 -32.54
N GLU A 586 4.65 23.78 -32.15
CA GLU A 586 5.88 23.59 -32.92
C GLU A 586 7.09 23.30 -31.99
N ILE A 587 8.00 22.47 -32.48
CA ILE A 587 9.37 22.28 -31.97
C ILE A 587 10.21 23.45 -32.49
N THR A 588 10.94 24.18 -31.63
CA THR A 588 12.37 24.55 -31.80
C THR A 588 12.84 25.62 -30.80
N ASN A 589 14.15 25.52 -30.50
CA ASN A 589 15.09 26.51 -29.97
C ASN A 589 15.38 26.60 -28.46
N GLU A 590 16.67 26.34 -28.16
CA GLU A 590 17.38 26.53 -26.89
C GLU A 590 17.30 28.00 -26.39
N PRO A 591 17.71 28.28 -25.12
CA PRO A 591 19.12 28.58 -24.92
C PRO A 591 19.77 27.86 -23.72
N LYS A 592 21.02 27.47 -23.99
CA LYS A 592 22.08 27.12 -23.04
C LYS A 592 22.35 28.26 -22.06
N ASN A 593 22.60 27.93 -20.78
CA ASN A 593 23.81 28.28 -20.02
C ASN A 593 23.61 28.07 -18.51
N ASN A 594 24.08 26.91 -18.00
CA ASN A 594 24.73 26.72 -16.69
C ASN A 594 24.88 25.22 -16.32
N VAL A 595 25.23 24.37 -17.30
CA VAL A 595 25.44 22.92 -17.09
C VAL A 595 26.92 22.57 -16.83
N GLY A 596 27.84 23.55 -16.93
CA GLY A 596 29.28 23.34 -16.72
C GLY A 596 29.68 23.09 -15.27
N PHE A 597 29.05 23.77 -14.30
CA PHE A 597 29.41 23.64 -12.88
C PHE A 597 28.88 22.36 -12.23
N ILE A 598 27.72 21.88 -12.71
CA ILE A 598 27.07 20.66 -12.20
C ILE A 598 27.74 19.39 -12.74
N ARG A 599 28.31 19.41 -13.97
CA ARG A 599 29.04 18.26 -14.53
C ARG A 599 30.37 17.97 -13.83
N SER A 600 31.09 18.98 -13.33
CA SER A 600 32.34 18.76 -12.57
C SER A 600 32.10 18.24 -11.14
N LEU A 601 30.97 18.56 -10.51
CA LEU A 601 30.63 18.03 -9.18
C LEU A 601 30.16 16.57 -9.22
N ILE A 602 29.54 16.16 -10.32
CA ILE A 602 29.06 14.77 -10.52
C ILE A 602 30.23 13.82 -10.85
N SER A 603 31.26 14.26 -11.57
CA SER A 603 32.43 13.40 -11.90
C SER A 603 33.32 13.10 -10.69
N ILE A 604 33.37 13.99 -9.70
CA ILE A 604 34.12 13.77 -8.44
C ILE A 604 33.36 12.80 -7.50
N PHE A 605 32.02 12.81 -7.52
CA PHE A 605 31.20 11.95 -6.66
C PHE A 605 30.98 10.53 -7.20
N GLN A 606 31.20 10.28 -8.49
CA GLN A 606 31.01 8.95 -9.09
C GLN A 606 32.19 7.98 -8.89
N ASN A 607 33.35 8.45 -8.42
CA ASN A 607 34.54 7.59 -8.26
C ASN A 607 34.81 7.04 -6.85
N SER A 608 34.00 7.32 -5.82
CA SER A 608 34.27 6.84 -4.43
C SER A 608 33.34 5.76 -3.87
N LYS A 609 32.32 5.30 -4.61
CA LYS A 609 31.32 4.31 -4.11
C LYS A 609 31.59 2.83 -4.44
N LYS A 610 32.84 2.42 -4.69
CA LYS A 610 33.25 1.00 -4.74
C LYS A 610 34.24 0.67 -3.62
N LYS A 611 33.71 0.34 -2.42
CA LYS A 611 34.22 -0.71 -1.50
C LYS A 611 33.41 -0.73 -0.20
N THR A 612 32.82 -1.89 0.09
CA THR A 612 31.94 -2.17 1.23
C THR A 612 32.69 -2.46 2.52
N ALA A 613 32.00 -2.18 3.64
CA ALA A 613 32.40 -2.45 5.01
C ALA A 613 32.61 -3.94 5.33
N THR A 614 33.63 -4.25 6.15
CA THR A 614 33.48 -5.03 7.40
C THR A 614 34.73 -4.90 8.27
N THR A 615 34.51 -4.95 9.59
CA THR A 615 35.45 -4.99 10.74
C THR A 615 36.15 -3.69 11.21
N LYS A 616 35.56 -3.17 12.29
CA LYS A 616 36.06 -2.42 13.46
C LYS A 616 37.56 -2.07 13.53
N TYR A 617 37.80 -0.78 13.80
CA TYR A 617 38.66 -0.24 14.86
C TYR A 617 40.05 -0.88 14.94
N ASP A 618 40.98 -0.45 14.06
CA ASP A 618 42.42 -0.29 14.35
C ASP A 618 43.26 0.09 13.11
N GLN A 619 42.70 0.12 11.90
CA GLN A 619 43.45 0.45 10.67
C GLN A 619 43.45 1.93 10.24
N GLU A 620 42.68 2.82 10.89
CA GLU A 620 42.64 4.25 10.49
C GLU A 620 43.95 5.01 10.74
N LYS A 621 44.91 4.43 11.46
CA LYS A 621 46.18 5.09 11.81
C LYS A 621 47.35 4.77 10.87
N TYR A 622 47.24 3.76 10.01
CA TYR A 622 48.38 3.30 9.18
C TYR A 622 48.33 3.79 7.72
N VAL A 623 47.16 4.16 7.19
CA VAL A 623 47.02 4.54 5.77
C VAL A 623 47.23 6.04 5.52
N ILE A 624 47.21 6.89 6.56
CA ILE A 624 47.37 8.35 6.41
C ILE A 624 48.85 8.78 6.30
N ARG A 625 49.82 7.87 6.48
CA ARG A 625 51.26 8.24 6.52
C ARG A 625 52.05 8.02 5.23
N SER A 626 51.47 7.44 4.17
CA SER A 626 52.24 7.01 3.00
C SER A 626 52.00 7.79 1.69
N LEU A 627 51.24 8.91 1.71
CA LEU A 627 50.86 9.61 0.47
C LEU A 627 51.04 11.14 0.47
N LEU A 628 51.82 11.74 1.37
CA LEU A 628 52.11 13.18 1.30
C LEU A 628 53.61 13.47 1.50
N PRO A 629 54.27 14.19 0.56
CA PRO A 629 55.51 14.89 0.83
C PRO A 629 55.29 16.07 1.78
N HIS A 630 56.39 16.45 2.42
CA HIS A 630 56.52 17.43 3.48
C HIS A 630 55.90 18.82 3.19
N ASP A 631 55.41 19.40 4.29
CA ASP A 631 55.06 20.81 4.54
C ASP A 631 53.76 21.38 3.95
N ASN A 632 52.76 21.56 4.83
CA ASN A 632 52.12 22.86 5.11
C ASN A 632 50.99 22.76 6.16
N ASP A 633 51.23 23.32 7.35
CA ASP A 633 50.36 23.38 8.55
C ASP A 633 49.01 24.13 8.34
N MET A 634 48.81 24.74 7.16
CA MET A 634 47.58 25.47 6.81
C MET A 634 46.45 24.55 6.30
N LEU A 635 46.79 23.40 5.71
CA LEU A 635 45.82 22.44 5.16
C LEU A 635 45.19 21.54 6.23
N GLU A 636 45.88 21.31 7.36
CA GLU A 636 45.36 20.50 8.46
C GLU A 636 44.29 21.23 9.28
N LYS A 637 44.37 22.57 9.36
CA LYS A 637 43.36 23.41 10.02
C LYS A 637 42.09 23.58 9.17
N LEU A 638 42.22 23.57 7.84
CA LEU A 638 41.10 23.62 6.90
C LEU A 638 40.34 22.28 6.83
N SER A 639 41.04 21.14 6.85
CA SER A 639 40.41 19.81 6.83
C SER A 639 39.57 19.52 8.09
N ARG A 640 40.05 19.90 9.28
CA ARG A 640 39.28 19.74 10.55
C ARG A 640 38.07 20.67 10.67
N ARG A 641 38.03 21.78 9.92
CA ARG A 641 36.85 22.65 9.81
C ARG A 641 35.85 22.13 8.78
N ALA A 642 36.34 21.69 7.62
CA ALA A 642 35.52 21.05 6.59
C ALA A 642 34.83 19.78 7.13
N ILE A 643 35.58 18.87 7.76
CA ILE A 643 35.04 17.62 8.32
C ILE A 643 33.95 17.87 9.39
N ARG A 644 34.05 18.94 10.20
CA ARG A 644 32.99 19.29 11.18
C ARG A 644 31.74 19.88 10.52
N TYR A 645 31.88 20.65 9.44
CA TYR A 645 30.74 21.16 8.66
C TYR A 645 30.08 20.05 7.86
N THR A 646 30.84 19.16 7.24
CA THR A 646 30.30 18.02 6.48
C THR A 646 29.63 17.00 7.41
N LYS A 647 30.16 16.76 8.62
CA LYS A 647 29.53 15.84 9.59
C LYS A 647 28.23 16.39 10.17
N ARG A 648 28.10 17.72 10.37
CA ARG A 648 26.83 18.36 10.77
C ARG A 648 25.83 18.46 9.62
N ALA A 649 26.29 18.73 8.39
CA ALA A 649 25.44 18.73 7.21
C ALA A 649 24.93 17.34 6.83
N ILE A 650 25.75 16.28 6.99
CA ILE A 650 25.35 14.88 6.75
C ILE A 650 24.40 14.37 7.85
N MET A 651 24.57 14.78 9.11
CA MET A 651 23.64 14.38 10.18
C MET A 651 22.29 15.11 10.08
N GLY A 652 22.27 16.33 9.53
CA GLY A 652 21.03 17.05 9.18
C GLY A 652 20.37 16.55 7.89
N ALA A 653 21.16 16.13 6.88
CA ALA A 653 20.64 15.60 5.61
C ALA A 653 20.23 14.12 5.69
N ALA A 654 20.81 13.34 6.61
CA ALA A 654 20.41 11.95 6.88
C ALA A 654 19.01 11.83 7.52
N PHE A 655 18.44 12.94 8.03
CA PHE A 655 17.04 12.99 8.49
C PHE A 655 16.04 13.05 7.33
N PHE A 656 16.46 13.47 6.12
CA PHE A 656 15.59 13.67 4.96
C PHE A 656 15.63 12.55 3.92
N PHE A 657 16.61 11.64 3.99
CA PHE A 657 16.73 10.51 3.06
C PHE A 657 16.75 9.17 3.82
N THR A 658 15.58 8.76 4.31
CA THR A 658 15.34 7.38 4.77
C THR A 658 14.39 6.65 3.81
N ASP A 659 14.78 5.43 3.44
CA ASP A 659 14.28 4.53 2.40
C ASP A 659 12.75 4.46 2.18
N GLU A 660 12.34 4.26 0.92
CA GLU A 660 10.98 3.92 0.45
C GLU A 660 10.41 2.60 1.02
N GLN A 661 11.19 1.84 1.81
CA GLN A 661 10.78 0.56 2.40
C GLN A 661 9.88 0.66 3.64
N GLU A 662 9.70 1.83 4.25
CA GLU A 662 8.87 1.96 5.47
C GLU A 662 7.37 2.24 5.25
N ILE A 663 6.96 2.51 4.01
CA ILE A 663 5.58 2.97 3.70
C ILE A 663 4.53 1.84 3.86
N ASN A 664 4.94 0.56 3.86
CA ASN A 664 4.04 -0.59 4.04
C ASN A 664 4.02 -1.20 5.44
N ARG A 665 4.67 -0.58 6.43
CA ARG A 665 4.49 -1.00 7.83
C ARG A 665 3.16 -0.46 8.34
N ARG A 666 2.12 -1.30 8.39
CA ARG A 666 0.98 -0.97 9.27
C ARG A 666 1.46 -1.00 10.73
N SER A 667 0.82 -0.20 11.58
CA SER A 667 1.22 -0.02 12.96
C SER A 667 0.96 -1.29 13.78
N SER A 668 1.93 -1.70 14.60
CA SER A 668 1.69 -2.67 15.67
C SER A 668 0.77 -2.07 16.73
N VAL A 669 0.25 -2.89 17.65
CA VAL A 669 -0.50 -2.40 18.82
C VAL A 669 0.29 -1.33 19.58
N ALA A 670 1.59 -1.55 19.80
CA ALA A 670 2.47 -0.58 20.42
C ALA A 670 2.62 0.71 19.59
N GLY A 671 2.80 0.60 18.27
CA GLY A 671 2.89 1.77 17.38
C GLY A 671 1.61 2.62 17.36
N ALA A 672 0.44 1.96 17.35
CA ALA A 672 -0.85 2.64 17.45
C ALA A 672 -1.03 3.33 18.82
N SER A 673 -0.62 2.67 19.91
CA SER A 673 -0.60 3.27 21.24
C SER A 673 0.32 4.48 21.30
N TYR A 674 1.54 4.43 20.74
CA TYR A 674 2.45 5.60 20.76
C TYR A 674 1.87 6.81 20.04
N ASN A 675 1.21 6.61 18.90
CA ASN A 675 0.54 7.70 18.18
C ASN A 675 -0.59 8.31 19.01
N LEU A 676 -1.43 7.46 19.62
CA LEU A 676 -2.57 7.92 20.42
C LEU A 676 -2.11 8.60 21.72
N ILE A 677 -1.04 8.09 22.36
CA ILE A 677 -0.42 8.73 23.54
C ILE A 677 0.18 10.06 23.14
N ASN A 678 0.85 10.18 21.99
CA ASN A 678 1.43 11.45 21.56
C ASN A 678 0.36 12.54 21.33
N SER A 679 -0.85 12.17 20.91
CA SER A 679 -1.99 13.10 20.84
C SER A 679 -2.49 13.57 22.20
N ILE A 680 -2.42 12.73 23.24
CA ILE A 680 -2.78 13.12 24.61
C ILE A 680 -1.66 13.93 25.28
N VAL A 681 -0.42 13.48 25.08
CA VAL A 681 0.74 14.01 25.79
C VAL A 681 1.16 15.39 25.29
N GLY A 682 0.89 15.73 24.02
CA GLY A 682 1.24 16.98 23.31
C GLY A 682 1.40 18.25 24.15
N SER A 683 0.49 19.23 24.01
CA SER A 683 0.51 20.47 24.83
C SER A 683 -0.34 20.33 26.09
N GLY A 684 -1.27 19.38 26.14
CA GLY A 684 -2.18 19.22 27.27
C GLY A 684 -1.50 18.90 28.59
N VAL A 685 -0.32 18.27 28.54
CA VAL A 685 0.39 17.85 29.75
C VAL A 685 1.00 19.02 30.52
N ILE A 686 1.36 20.14 29.87
CA ILE A 686 1.94 21.28 30.60
C ILE A 686 0.91 22.00 31.48
N GLY A 687 -0.36 21.95 31.09
CA GLY A 687 -1.48 22.47 31.88
C GLY A 687 -1.88 21.59 33.07
N MET A 688 -1.27 20.42 33.26
CA MET A 688 -1.67 19.47 34.32
C MET A 688 -1.39 19.97 35.73
N SER A 689 -0.32 20.73 35.93
CA SER A 689 -0.07 21.36 37.24
C SER A 689 -1.11 22.45 37.50
N TYR A 690 -1.48 23.19 36.46
CA TYR A 690 -2.49 24.23 36.53
C TYR A 690 -3.89 23.67 36.80
N SER A 691 -4.25 22.50 36.28
CA SER A 691 -5.53 21.86 36.62
C SER A 691 -5.62 21.49 38.11
N PHE A 692 -4.51 21.06 38.71
CA PHE A 692 -4.43 20.79 40.15
C PHE A 692 -4.50 22.07 40.99
N ARG A 693 -4.06 23.21 40.46
CA ARG A 693 -4.33 24.52 41.06
C ARG A 693 -5.83 24.79 41.14
N GLN A 694 -6.57 24.52 40.07
CA GLN A 694 -8.00 24.79 40.00
C GLN A 694 -8.84 23.86 40.88
N SER A 695 -8.52 22.57 40.96
CA SER A 695 -9.30 21.59 41.74
C SER A 695 -8.76 21.33 43.15
N GLY A 696 -7.48 21.57 43.40
CA GLY A 696 -6.77 21.11 44.59
C GLY A 696 -6.13 19.73 44.40
N TYR A 697 -5.21 19.36 45.27
CA TYR A 697 -4.36 18.16 45.10
C TYR A 697 -5.16 16.85 45.06
N LEU A 698 -6.02 16.60 46.06
CA LEU A 698 -6.73 15.32 46.18
C LEU A 698 -7.84 15.23 45.14
N ALA A 699 -8.63 16.30 45.00
CA ALA A 699 -9.65 16.39 43.97
C ALA A 699 -9.05 16.26 42.57
N GLY A 700 -7.90 16.88 42.30
CA GLY A 700 -7.18 16.78 41.03
C GLY A 700 -6.79 15.35 40.67
N ILE A 701 -6.27 14.56 41.62
CA ILE A 701 -5.95 13.14 41.38
C ILE A 701 -7.22 12.33 41.06
N LEU A 702 -8.28 12.51 41.84
CA LEU A 702 -9.54 11.79 41.63
C LEU A 702 -10.18 12.13 40.27
N LEU A 703 -10.17 13.41 39.92
CA LEU A 703 -10.66 13.90 38.63
C LEU A 703 -9.81 13.39 37.47
N LEU A 704 -8.48 13.32 37.64
CA LEU A 704 -7.58 12.80 36.61
C LEU A 704 -7.81 11.30 36.36
N VAL A 705 -8.01 10.50 37.42
CA VAL A 705 -8.41 9.08 37.30
C VAL A 705 -9.76 8.96 36.58
N MET A 706 -10.74 9.78 36.97
CA MET A 706 -12.05 9.80 36.34
C MET A 706 -11.95 10.10 34.84
N VAL A 707 -11.24 11.16 34.45
CA VAL A 707 -11.07 11.55 33.04
C VAL A 707 -10.36 10.45 32.25
N ALA A 708 -9.31 9.83 32.80
CA ALA A 708 -8.63 8.72 32.13
C ALA A 708 -9.58 7.53 31.85
N ILE A 709 -10.45 7.17 32.80
CA ILE A 709 -11.47 6.13 32.63
C ILE A 709 -12.50 6.52 31.57
N LEU A 710 -13.01 7.77 31.62
CA LEU A 710 -13.98 8.27 30.66
C LEU A 710 -13.41 8.31 29.23
N THR A 711 -12.13 8.65 29.08
CA THR A 711 -11.43 8.66 27.78
C THR A 711 -11.25 7.25 27.21
N ASP A 712 -10.83 6.27 28.02
CA ASP A 712 -10.72 4.87 27.56
C ASP A 712 -12.09 4.33 27.11
N TYR A 713 -13.10 4.58 27.93
CA TYR A 713 -14.47 4.15 27.65
C TYR A 713 -15.03 4.79 26.38
N SER A 714 -14.97 6.12 26.27
CA SER A 714 -15.49 6.88 25.13
C SER A 714 -14.84 6.49 23.80
N THR A 715 -13.52 6.31 23.78
CA THR A 715 -12.77 5.89 22.59
C THR A 715 -13.12 4.46 22.16
N THR A 716 -13.39 3.58 23.12
CA THR A 716 -13.83 2.21 22.85
C THR A 716 -15.23 2.17 22.23
N ILE A 717 -16.20 2.88 22.81
CA ILE A 717 -17.58 2.90 22.29
C ILE A 717 -17.67 3.63 20.94
N LEU A 718 -16.80 4.60 20.68
CA LEU A 718 -16.74 5.32 19.41
C LEU A 718 -16.46 4.36 18.24
N LEU A 719 -15.41 3.54 18.36
CA LEU A 719 -15.04 2.58 17.32
C LEU A 719 -16.04 1.42 17.23
N ARG A 720 -16.60 0.99 18.36
CA ARG A 720 -17.70 0.00 18.38
C ARG A 720 -18.91 0.51 17.61
N SER A 721 -19.30 1.77 17.83
CA SER A 721 -20.39 2.44 17.11
C SER A 721 -20.09 2.55 15.61
N GLY A 722 -18.84 2.88 15.25
CA GLY A 722 -18.37 2.88 13.86
C GLY A 722 -18.59 1.55 13.15
N GLN A 723 -18.24 0.43 13.81
CA GLN A 723 -18.47 -0.91 13.25
C GLN A 723 -19.95 -1.26 13.11
N MET A 724 -20.78 -0.92 14.11
CA MET A 724 -22.23 -1.15 14.06
C MET A 724 -22.88 -0.38 12.91
N ALA A 725 -22.42 0.85 12.64
CA ALA A 725 -22.90 1.69 11.54
C ALA A 725 -22.20 1.41 10.20
N LYS A 726 -21.26 0.46 10.14
CA LYS A 726 -20.38 0.19 8.99
C LYS A 726 -19.66 1.45 8.46
N ALA A 727 -19.34 2.38 9.35
CA ALA A 727 -18.67 3.63 9.03
C ALA A 727 -17.16 3.50 9.15
N THR A 728 -16.43 4.09 8.20
CA THR A 728 -14.96 4.08 8.13
C THR A 728 -14.33 5.35 8.70
N THR A 729 -15.12 6.41 8.88
CA THR A 729 -14.71 7.70 9.45
C THR A 729 -15.67 8.16 10.55
N TYR A 730 -15.20 9.07 11.42
CA TYR A 730 -16.06 9.65 12.46
C TYR A 730 -17.20 10.47 11.82
N GLN A 731 -16.89 11.22 10.76
CA GLN A 731 -17.88 12.01 10.02
C GLN A 731 -18.99 11.15 9.41
N GLU A 732 -18.63 9.99 8.85
CA GLU A 732 -19.59 9.03 8.30
C GLU A 732 -20.48 8.42 9.39
N LEU A 733 -19.91 8.04 10.54
CA LEU A 733 -20.66 7.52 11.69
C LEU A 733 -21.72 8.53 12.15
N VAL A 734 -21.33 9.78 12.39
CA VAL A 734 -22.26 10.81 12.88
C VAL A 734 -23.28 11.17 11.81
N TYR A 735 -22.90 11.22 10.54
CA TYR A 735 -23.85 11.47 9.44
C TYR A 735 -24.92 10.37 9.38
N ASN A 736 -24.54 9.10 9.51
CA ASN A 736 -25.45 7.97 9.46
C ASN A 736 -26.43 7.92 10.67
N VAL A 737 -26.03 8.48 11.83
CA VAL A 737 -26.81 8.38 13.07
C VAL A 737 -27.57 9.67 13.45
N LEU A 738 -26.95 10.83 13.23
CA LEU A 738 -27.45 12.16 13.61
C LEU A 738 -27.77 13.04 12.39
N GLY A 739 -27.57 12.54 11.16
CA GLY A 739 -27.90 13.24 9.93
C GLY A 739 -26.99 14.43 9.64
N LYS A 740 -27.48 15.34 8.78
CA LYS A 740 -26.70 16.49 8.27
C LYS A 740 -26.29 17.48 9.37
N PHE A 741 -27.17 17.73 10.34
CA PHE A 741 -26.88 18.64 11.45
C PHE A 741 -25.73 18.10 12.31
N GLY A 742 -25.82 16.82 12.69
CA GLY A 742 -24.74 16.15 13.44
C GLY A 742 -23.42 16.16 12.67
N PHE A 743 -23.44 15.91 11.35
CA PHE A 743 -22.24 15.98 10.51
C PHE A 743 -21.59 17.36 10.50
N LEU A 744 -22.37 18.43 10.37
CA LEU A 744 -21.85 19.80 10.39
C LEU A 744 -21.28 20.16 11.76
N TRP A 745 -22.00 19.82 12.84
CA TRP A 745 -21.54 20.05 14.19
C TRP A 745 -20.24 19.30 14.49
N LEU A 746 -20.19 17.99 14.19
CA LEU A 746 -18.97 17.19 14.33
C LEU A 746 -17.83 17.80 13.52
N SER A 747 -18.06 18.16 12.26
CA SER A 747 -17.00 18.72 11.41
C SER A 747 -16.45 20.03 11.98
N LEU A 748 -17.32 20.87 12.58
CA LEU A 748 -16.92 22.09 13.27
C LEU A 748 -16.03 21.78 14.49
N VAL A 749 -16.49 20.92 15.41
CA VAL A 749 -15.74 20.62 16.63
C VAL A 749 -14.46 19.80 16.35
N GLN A 750 -14.48 18.91 15.36
CA GLN A 750 -13.34 18.11 14.92
C GLN A 750 -12.28 18.94 14.18
N PHE A 751 -12.65 20.11 13.62
CA PHE A 751 -11.71 21.11 13.12
C PHE A 751 -11.21 22.05 14.23
N LEU A 752 -12.12 22.59 15.05
CA LEU A 752 -11.78 23.58 16.08
C LEU A 752 -10.81 23.02 17.12
N TYR A 753 -11.01 21.78 17.57
CA TYR A 753 -10.16 21.18 18.60
C TYR A 753 -8.67 21.15 18.20
N PRO A 754 -8.27 20.48 17.09
CA PRO A 754 -6.87 20.46 16.67
C PRO A 754 -6.39 21.85 16.26
N PHE A 755 -7.25 22.71 15.69
CA PHE A 755 -6.87 24.08 15.33
C PHE A 755 -6.49 24.93 16.55
N ILE A 756 -7.23 24.82 17.66
CA ILE A 756 -6.89 25.49 18.91
C ILE A 756 -5.60 24.90 19.51
N CYS A 757 -5.35 23.60 19.35
CA CYS A 757 -4.05 23.01 19.73
C CYS A 757 -2.89 23.67 18.99
N LEU A 758 -3.03 23.98 17.69
CA LEU A 758 -1.99 24.69 16.92
C LEU A 758 -1.72 26.10 17.48
N ILE A 759 -2.76 26.80 17.94
CA ILE A 759 -2.64 28.10 18.61
C ILE A 759 -1.84 27.95 19.91
N SER A 760 -2.21 26.99 20.76
CA SER A 760 -1.48 26.68 22.00
C SER A 760 -0.02 26.32 21.74
N TYR A 761 0.27 25.55 20.70
CA TYR A 761 1.64 25.20 20.31
C TYR A 761 2.47 26.42 19.94
N ASN A 762 1.90 27.36 19.19
CA ASN A 762 2.60 28.60 18.84
C ASN A 762 2.88 29.47 20.08
N ILE A 763 1.92 29.58 21.01
CA ILE A 763 2.11 30.30 22.29
C ILE A 763 3.27 29.69 23.07
N ILE A 764 3.27 28.37 23.26
CA ILE A 764 4.34 27.64 23.97
C ILE A 764 5.70 27.84 23.29
N ILE A 765 5.78 27.77 21.97
CA ILE A 765 7.02 28.02 21.23
C ILE A 765 7.53 29.44 21.48
N GLY A 766 6.64 30.43 21.44
CA GLY A 766 6.99 31.83 21.75
C GLY A 766 7.53 32.00 23.17
N ASP A 767 6.88 31.38 24.15
CA ASP A 767 7.21 31.53 25.57
C ASP A 767 8.53 30.83 25.96
N THR A 768 8.79 29.67 25.35
CA THR A 768 9.96 28.83 25.66
C THR A 768 11.20 29.23 24.87
N VAL A 769 11.09 29.37 23.55
CA VAL A 769 12.26 29.59 22.66
C VAL A 769 12.87 30.97 22.87
N THR A 770 12.07 32.00 23.18
CA THR A 770 12.58 33.33 23.51
C THR A 770 13.55 33.30 24.69
N LYS A 771 13.19 32.61 25.78
CA LYS A 771 14.04 32.45 26.98
C LYS A 771 15.30 31.64 26.69
N VAL A 772 15.19 30.58 25.88
CA VAL A 772 16.35 29.76 25.47
C VAL A 772 17.33 30.58 24.63
N LEU A 773 16.85 31.37 23.67
CA LEU A 773 17.70 32.22 22.83
C LEU A 773 18.39 33.32 23.64
N HIS A 774 17.66 33.96 24.55
CA HIS A 774 18.24 34.95 25.46
C HIS A 774 19.37 34.35 26.32
N ARG A 775 19.22 33.10 26.76
CA ARG A 775 20.26 32.39 27.52
C ARG A 775 21.47 32.00 26.67
N LEU A 776 21.26 31.53 25.45
CA LEU A 776 22.34 31.06 24.56
C LEU A 776 23.15 32.21 23.96
N TRP A 777 22.49 33.32 23.63
CA TRP A 777 23.14 34.51 23.09
C TRP A 777 22.56 35.79 23.72
N PRO A 778 23.13 36.24 24.85
CA PRO A 778 22.70 37.45 25.55
C PRO A 778 22.83 38.74 24.71
N THR A 779 23.65 38.74 23.65
CA THR A 779 23.91 39.90 22.78
C THR A 779 23.03 39.94 21.53
N ILE A 780 22.04 39.03 21.40
CA ILE A 780 21.12 39.01 20.25
C ILE A 780 20.35 40.34 20.16
N PRO A 781 20.14 40.90 18.95
CA PRO A 781 19.32 42.10 18.76
C PRO A 781 17.92 41.95 19.38
N TYR A 782 17.40 43.03 19.98
CA TYR A 782 16.08 43.06 20.65
C TYR A 782 14.95 42.50 19.76
N LEU A 783 15.09 42.61 18.44
CA LEU A 783 14.19 42.03 17.45
C LEU A 783 13.97 40.51 17.65
N PHE A 784 15.02 39.73 17.91
CA PHE A 784 14.93 38.28 18.11
C PHE A 784 14.62 37.89 19.56
N GLN A 785 14.41 38.86 20.45
CA GLN A 785 13.88 38.64 21.80
C GLN A 785 12.35 38.76 21.84
N ASN A 786 11.75 39.23 20.73
CA ASN A 786 10.30 39.39 20.62
C ASN A 786 9.61 38.05 20.29
N ARG A 787 8.66 37.63 21.16
CA ARG A 787 7.87 36.40 20.99
C ARG A 787 7.19 36.31 19.62
N TYR A 788 6.67 37.43 19.10
CA TYR A 788 5.95 37.44 17.83
C TYR A 788 6.85 37.04 16.65
N ILE A 789 8.11 37.49 16.69
CA ILE A 789 9.10 37.19 15.65
C ILE A 789 9.55 35.74 15.76
N ILE A 790 9.73 35.22 16.98
CA ILE A 790 10.08 33.81 17.19
C ILE A 790 8.97 32.88 16.72
N ILE A 791 7.70 33.17 17.05
CA ILE A 791 6.55 32.40 16.55
C ILE A 791 6.55 32.38 15.03
N PHE A 792 6.73 33.54 14.39
CA PHE A 792 6.79 33.65 12.94
C PHE A 792 7.95 32.83 12.34
N LEU A 793 9.17 32.99 12.87
CA LEU A 793 10.36 32.29 12.36
C LEU A 793 10.25 30.76 12.53
N CYS A 794 9.86 30.30 13.72
CA CYS A 794 9.65 28.87 13.95
C CYS A 794 8.51 28.32 13.07
N SER A 795 7.48 29.12 12.82
CA SER A 795 6.39 28.72 11.92
C SER A 795 6.85 28.59 10.48
N CYS A 796 7.56 29.57 9.95
CA CYS A 796 8.04 29.57 8.56
C CYS A 796 9.12 28.52 8.28
N PHE A 797 10.05 28.31 9.22
CA PHE A 797 11.24 27.49 8.98
C PHE A 797 11.16 26.08 9.56
N VAL A 798 10.23 25.81 10.50
CA VAL A 798 10.12 24.50 11.14
C VAL A 798 8.72 23.91 10.95
N THR A 799 7.67 24.53 11.50
CA THR A 799 6.35 23.87 11.54
C THR A 799 5.65 23.83 10.19
N LEU A 800 5.75 24.88 9.35
CA LEU A 800 5.16 24.89 8.01
C LEU A 800 5.82 23.86 7.07
N PRO A 801 7.16 23.80 6.93
CA PRO A 801 7.81 22.76 6.12
C PRO A 801 7.45 21.34 6.57
N LEU A 802 7.39 21.10 7.89
CA LEU A 802 6.99 19.80 8.44
C LEU A 802 5.51 19.48 8.18
N SER A 803 4.62 20.48 8.23
CA SER A 803 3.17 20.30 7.98
C SER A 803 2.82 20.09 6.50
N LEU A 804 3.68 20.57 5.60
CA LEU A 804 3.57 20.31 4.16
C LEU A 804 3.99 18.89 3.76
N TYR A 805 4.67 18.17 4.66
CA TYR A 805 5.09 16.80 4.43
C TYR A 805 3.90 15.86 4.26
N ARG A 806 3.91 15.05 3.19
CA ARG A 806 2.78 14.19 2.79
C ARG A 806 2.78 12.81 3.43
N ASN A 807 3.92 12.33 3.95
CA ASN A 807 4.06 10.95 4.38
C ASN A 807 3.87 10.80 5.89
N ILE A 808 2.67 10.33 6.26
CA ILE A 808 2.21 10.16 7.64
C ILE A 808 2.87 8.93 8.31
N ALA A 809 3.38 7.95 7.54
CA ALA A 809 3.90 6.68 8.08
C ALA A 809 5.19 6.85 8.91
N LYS A 810 6.05 7.82 8.54
CA LYS A 810 7.28 8.15 9.30
C LYS A 810 7.01 8.82 10.65
N LEU A 811 5.77 9.26 10.89
CA LEU A 811 5.38 10.04 12.07
C LEU A 811 5.22 9.17 13.32
N SER A 812 5.04 7.85 13.17
CA SER A 812 4.97 6.91 14.29
C SER A 812 6.31 6.70 15.02
N GLN A 813 7.42 6.74 14.27
CA GLN A 813 8.77 6.72 14.85
C GLN A 813 9.12 8.05 15.55
N VAL A 814 8.65 9.16 14.98
CA VAL A 814 8.75 10.48 15.61
C VAL A 814 7.94 10.53 16.92
N SER A 815 6.77 9.89 16.95
CA SER A 815 5.90 9.83 18.15
C SER A 815 6.55 9.10 19.33
N LEU A 816 7.31 8.01 19.08
CA LEU A 816 8.12 7.35 20.13
C LEU A 816 9.19 8.29 20.69
N THR A 817 9.84 9.06 19.81
CA THR A 817 10.83 10.07 20.23
C THR A 817 10.19 11.12 21.14
N GLY A 818 8.98 11.56 20.81
CA GLY A 818 8.22 12.52 21.63
C GLY A 818 8.00 12.07 23.07
N LEU A 819 7.64 10.80 23.29
CA LEU A 819 7.46 10.24 24.64
C LEU A 819 8.75 10.24 25.47
N ILE A 820 9.89 9.98 24.84
CA ILE A 820 11.19 10.02 25.51
C ILE A 820 11.55 11.46 25.90
N LEU A 821 11.26 12.44 25.03
CA LEU A 821 11.48 13.86 25.32
C LEU A 821 10.60 14.35 26.47
N VAL A 822 9.35 13.90 26.53
CA VAL A 822 8.42 14.19 27.63
C VAL A 822 8.94 13.60 28.95
N LEU A 823 9.32 12.32 28.96
CA LEU A 823 9.90 11.67 30.14
C LEU A 823 11.14 12.43 30.62
N THR A 824 12.01 12.84 29.69
CA THR A 824 13.23 13.60 30.02
C THR A 824 12.88 14.95 30.66
N THR A 825 11.87 15.65 30.13
CA THR A 825 11.38 16.90 30.71
C THR A 825 10.84 16.70 32.12
N VAL A 826 10.04 15.65 32.37
CA VAL A 826 9.55 15.30 33.73
C VAL A 826 10.71 15.09 34.69
N LEU A 827 11.71 14.30 34.32
CA LEU A 827 12.86 14.01 35.18
C LEU A 827 13.64 15.27 35.54
N ILE A 828 13.79 16.19 34.57
CA ILE A 828 14.39 17.51 34.82
C ILE A 828 13.55 18.32 35.80
N LEU A 829 12.22 18.35 35.62
CA LEU A 829 11.30 19.08 36.50
C LEU A 829 11.28 18.49 37.92
N ILE A 830 11.33 17.18 38.09
CA ILE A 830 11.46 16.52 39.41
C ILE A 830 12.73 16.99 40.10
N LYS A 831 13.88 16.82 39.42
CA LYS A 831 15.18 17.21 39.98
C LYS A 831 15.19 18.68 40.35
N ARG A 832 14.74 19.54 39.44
CA ARG A 832 14.82 20.97 39.65
C ARG A 832 13.78 21.50 40.64
N GLY A 833 12.59 20.94 40.64
CA GLY A 833 11.56 21.21 41.63
C GLY A 833 12.03 20.90 43.05
N TYR A 834 12.77 19.80 43.25
CA TYR A 834 13.42 19.48 44.52
C TYR A 834 14.42 20.54 44.95
N ASP A 835 15.28 21.01 44.04
CA ASP A 835 16.25 22.07 44.33
C ASP A 835 15.61 23.43 44.63
N THR A 836 14.49 23.75 43.96
CA THR A 836 13.80 25.04 44.09
C THR A 836 12.92 25.11 45.34
N MET A 837 12.42 23.96 45.81
CA MET A 837 11.50 23.84 46.94
C MET A 837 11.91 24.61 48.22
N PRO A 838 13.18 24.61 48.67
CA PRO A 838 13.59 25.35 49.87
C PRO A 838 13.53 26.88 49.75
N PHE A 839 13.57 27.42 48.53
CA PHE A 839 13.62 28.87 48.27
C PHE A 839 12.24 29.51 48.15
N ILE A 840 11.20 28.70 47.97
CA ILE A 840 9.80 29.12 48.00
C ILE A 840 9.38 29.15 49.47
N SER A 841 9.06 30.33 50.01
CA SER A 841 8.70 30.48 51.42
C SER A 841 7.54 29.56 51.81
N SER A 842 7.65 28.88 52.95
CA SER A 842 6.61 27.97 53.47
C SER A 842 5.25 28.65 53.63
N GLY A 843 5.21 29.95 53.96
CA GLY A 843 3.96 30.74 54.02
C GLY A 843 3.33 31.11 52.67
N THR A 844 4.02 30.88 51.54
CA THR A 844 3.50 31.14 50.18
C THR A 844 3.12 29.88 49.42
N ARG A 845 3.48 28.70 49.93
CA ARG A 845 3.11 27.40 49.37
C ARG A 845 1.77 26.95 49.95
N ASP A 846 0.69 27.51 49.44
CA ASP A 846 -0.68 27.10 49.77
C ASP A 846 -1.06 25.88 48.92
N ILE A 847 -0.94 24.68 49.50
CA ILE A 847 -1.41 23.42 48.87
C ILE A 847 -2.80 23.13 49.43
N ARG A 848 -3.81 23.28 48.58
CA ARG A 848 -5.20 23.03 48.96
C ARG A 848 -5.59 21.61 48.59
N VAL A 849 -6.31 20.95 49.49
CA VAL A 849 -6.87 19.61 49.24
C VAL A 849 -8.01 19.69 48.23
N TRP A 850 -8.82 20.75 48.34
CA TRP A 850 -10.01 20.99 47.52
C TRP A 850 -10.13 22.48 47.18
N ASN A 851 -10.50 22.78 45.94
CA ASN A 851 -10.84 24.11 45.44
C ASN A 851 -12.18 24.05 44.67
N SER A 852 -12.82 25.21 44.49
CA SER A 852 -14.15 25.32 43.85
C SER A 852 -14.13 25.23 42.32
N ASN A 853 -12.97 25.42 41.67
CA ASN A 853 -12.83 25.52 40.21
C ASN A 853 -12.68 24.13 39.56
N ILE A 854 -13.60 23.22 39.89
CA ILE A 854 -13.58 21.83 39.44
C ILE A 854 -13.84 21.75 37.92
N ALA A 855 -14.73 22.58 37.39
CA ALA A 855 -15.09 22.56 35.97
C ALA A 855 -13.89 22.99 35.11
N GLU A 856 -13.20 24.06 35.49
CA GLU A 856 -11.98 24.56 34.86
C GLU A 856 -10.89 23.49 34.87
N SER A 857 -10.71 22.79 35.99
CA SER A 857 -9.80 21.64 36.09
C SER A 857 -10.17 20.52 35.12
N ILE A 858 -11.44 20.11 35.08
CA ILE A 858 -11.92 19.07 34.15
C ILE A 858 -11.75 19.53 32.71
N GLY A 859 -11.95 20.82 32.42
CA GLY A 859 -11.67 21.43 31.12
C GLY A 859 -10.24 21.16 30.65
N VAL A 860 -9.26 21.56 31.45
CA VAL A 860 -7.84 21.35 31.11
C VAL A 860 -7.50 19.85 30.96
N MET A 861 -8.06 19.00 31.83
CA MET A 861 -7.86 17.55 31.73
C MET A 861 -8.53 16.95 30.48
N ALA A 862 -9.74 17.38 30.13
CA ALA A 862 -10.48 16.92 28.95
C ALA A 862 -9.82 17.40 27.65
N PHE A 863 -9.25 18.61 27.63
CA PHE A 863 -8.38 19.07 26.55
C PHE A 863 -7.20 18.12 26.39
N ALA A 864 -6.48 17.82 27.48
CA ALA A 864 -5.31 16.99 27.38
C ALA A 864 -5.62 15.54 26.98
N PHE A 865 -6.65 14.93 27.55
CA PHE A 865 -6.99 13.52 27.28
C PHE A 865 -7.81 13.29 26.01
N MET A 866 -7.96 14.29 25.14
CA MET A 866 -8.67 14.14 23.88
C MET A 866 -7.81 13.42 22.82
N CYS A 867 -8.34 12.32 22.30
CA CYS A 867 -7.74 11.55 21.19
C CYS A 867 -8.78 10.98 20.21
N GLN A 868 -10.06 11.28 20.42
CA GLN A 868 -11.18 10.71 19.66
C GLN A 868 -11.20 11.21 18.21
N HIS A 869 -10.69 12.42 17.96
CA HIS A 869 -10.66 13.07 16.64
C HIS A 869 -9.82 12.32 15.60
N ASN A 870 -8.78 11.59 16.03
CA ASN A 870 -7.88 10.82 15.17
C ASN A 870 -7.99 9.30 15.34
N SER A 871 -8.86 8.84 16.24
CA SER A 871 -9.00 7.43 16.60
C SER A 871 -9.36 6.52 15.41
N PHE A 872 -10.24 6.98 14.51
CA PHE A 872 -10.56 6.24 13.27
C PHE A 872 -9.35 6.09 12.34
N LEU A 873 -8.50 7.12 12.22
CA LEU A 873 -7.31 7.07 11.37
C LEU A 873 -6.28 6.07 11.93
N ILE A 874 -6.05 6.10 13.24
CA ILE A 874 -5.10 5.20 13.91
C ILE A 874 -5.60 3.75 13.87
N TYR A 875 -6.89 3.50 14.15
CA TYR A 875 -7.49 2.17 14.09
C TYR A 875 -7.33 1.51 12.70
N HIS A 876 -7.57 2.28 11.63
CA HIS A 876 -7.41 1.78 10.26
C HIS A 876 -5.96 1.58 9.84
N SER A 877 -4.99 2.17 10.56
CA SER A 877 -3.55 2.00 10.32
C SER A 877 -2.95 0.75 10.97
N MET A 878 -3.71 -0.06 11.71
CA MET A 878 -3.21 -1.24 12.45
C MET A 878 -3.06 -2.51 11.58
N ASN A 879 -2.08 -3.39 11.88
CA ASN A 879 -1.82 -4.61 11.11
C ASN A 879 -2.97 -5.65 11.13
N ASP A 880 -3.75 -5.74 12.22
CA ASP A 880 -4.96 -6.58 12.32
C ASP A 880 -6.05 -5.84 13.12
N LYS A 881 -6.97 -5.18 12.41
CA LYS A 881 -8.02 -4.35 13.00
C LYS A 881 -9.12 -5.20 13.64
N THR A 882 -9.11 -5.33 14.97
CA THR A 882 -10.17 -5.97 15.76
C THR A 882 -10.52 -5.11 16.96
N LEU A 883 -11.78 -5.13 17.42
CA LEU A 883 -12.19 -4.39 18.61
C LEU A 883 -11.44 -4.83 19.88
N SER A 884 -11.12 -6.12 19.98
CA SER A 884 -10.36 -6.64 21.13
C SER A 884 -8.94 -6.06 21.19
N ARG A 885 -8.24 -5.97 20.06
CA ARG A 885 -6.92 -5.33 20.01
C ARG A 885 -7.01 -3.82 20.19
N TRP A 886 -8.07 -3.18 19.68
CA TRP A 886 -8.29 -1.74 19.90
C TRP A 886 -8.48 -1.41 21.38
N ARG A 887 -9.24 -2.22 22.13
CA ARG A 887 -9.39 -2.05 23.58
C ARG A 887 -8.05 -2.11 24.32
N ILE A 888 -7.14 -2.98 23.90
CA ILE A 888 -5.77 -3.02 24.47
C ILE A 888 -5.03 -1.70 24.16
N VAL A 889 -5.15 -1.18 22.94
CA VAL A 889 -4.54 0.10 22.55
C VAL A 889 -5.08 1.26 23.38
N THR A 890 -6.40 1.36 23.58
CA THR A 890 -7.02 2.46 24.32
C THR A 890 -6.69 2.39 25.80
N SER A 891 -6.79 1.21 26.43
CA SER A 891 -6.49 1.07 27.86
C SER A 891 -4.99 1.29 28.16
N LEU A 892 -4.09 0.81 27.29
CA LEU A 892 -2.65 1.09 27.41
C LEU A 892 -2.35 2.59 27.27
N THR A 893 -3.00 3.25 26.30
CA THR A 893 -2.86 4.69 26.07
C THR A 893 -3.33 5.49 27.28
N ALA A 894 -4.54 5.22 27.78
CA ALA A 894 -5.11 5.92 28.93
C ALA A 894 -4.24 5.76 30.19
N THR A 895 -3.72 4.55 30.43
CA THR A 895 -2.86 4.25 31.59
C THR A 895 -1.52 5.00 31.51
N ILE A 896 -0.83 4.94 30.35
CA ILE A 896 0.46 5.62 30.19
C ILE A 896 0.28 7.14 30.25
N ALA A 897 -0.76 7.67 29.60
CA ALA A 897 -1.09 9.09 29.66
C ALA A 897 -1.40 9.56 31.08
N PHE A 898 -2.16 8.79 31.86
CA PHE A 898 -2.41 9.06 33.28
C PHE A 898 -1.12 9.20 34.07
N VAL A 899 -0.16 8.28 33.91
CA VAL A 899 1.12 8.31 34.62
C VAL A 899 1.91 9.58 34.29
N PHE A 900 2.02 9.94 33.01
CA PHE A 900 2.73 11.17 32.61
C PHE A 900 2.02 12.43 33.09
N ALA A 901 0.69 12.50 32.95
CA ALA A 901 -0.11 13.63 33.39
C ALA A 901 -0.03 13.82 34.92
N ALA A 902 -0.14 12.74 35.69
CA ALA A 902 0.00 12.79 37.14
C ALA A 902 1.42 13.23 37.55
N ALA A 903 2.46 12.70 36.90
CA ALA A 903 3.83 13.11 37.19
C ALA A 903 4.04 14.61 36.94
N TYR A 904 3.56 15.16 35.82
CA TYR A 904 3.60 16.61 35.57
C TYR A 904 2.78 17.39 36.59
N ALA A 905 1.54 16.99 36.85
CA ALA A 905 0.66 17.65 37.80
C ALA A 905 1.31 17.79 39.18
N LEU A 906 1.82 16.67 39.70
CA LEU A 906 2.41 16.58 41.03
C LEU A 906 3.70 17.38 41.13
N THR A 907 4.57 17.30 40.12
CA THR A 907 5.89 17.96 40.14
C THR A 907 5.80 19.47 40.08
N GLY A 908 4.79 20.03 39.40
CA GLY A 908 4.55 21.47 39.44
C GLY A 908 3.76 21.89 40.67
N TYR A 909 2.61 21.26 40.94
CA TYR A 909 1.68 21.74 41.95
C TYR A 909 2.20 21.59 43.39
N ILE A 910 2.93 20.51 43.71
CA ILE A 910 3.55 20.36 45.04
C ILE A 910 4.61 21.44 45.26
N VAL A 911 5.29 21.87 44.18
CA VAL A 911 6.38 22.85 44.28
C VAL A 911 5.82 24.27 44.46
N PHE A 912 4.85 24.67 43.63
CA PHE A 912 4.38 26.05 43.52
C PHE A 912 2.99 26.31 44.14
N GLY A 913 2.20 25.28 44.45
CA GLY A 913 0.85 25.42 45.03
C GLY A 913 -0.04 26.34 44.19
N GLN A 914 -0.71 27.29 44.85
CA GLN A 914 -1.57 28.28 44.18
C GLN A 914 -0.85 29.24 43.23
N GLN A 915 0.49 29.27 43.19
CA GLN A 915 1.26 30.11 42.26
C GLN A 915 1.55 29.43 40.91
N THR A 916 1.07 28.21 40.71
CA THR A 916 1.29 27.45 39.46
C THR A 916 0.69 28.19 38.27
N GLU A 917 1.45 28.40 37.20
CA GLU A 917 1.01 29.06 35.97
C GLU A 917 0.49 28.05 34.94
N GLY A 918 -0.24 28.54 33.93
CA GLY A 918 -0.80 27.70 32.86
C GLY A 918 0.28 26.99 32.02
N ASP A 919 1.42 27.65 31.83
CA ASP A 919 2.67 27.02 31.40
C ASP A 919 3.58 26.83 32.62
N LEU A 920 3.75 25.59 33.08
CA LEU A 920 4.58 25.26 34.22
C LEU A 920 6.03 25.76 34.08
N LEU A 921 6.57 25.88 32.86
CA LEU A 921 7.94 26.33 32.64
C LEU A 921 8.09 27.84 32.91
N GLU A 922 7.00 28.62 32.96
CA GLU A 922 7.03 30.03 33.37
C GLU A 922 7.24 30.18 34.88
N ASN A 923 6.90 29.16 35.68
CA ASN A 923 7.17 29.19 37.12
C ASN A 923 8.66 29.15 37.46
N TYR A 924 9.54 28.81 36.51
CA TYR A 924 10.98 28.65 36.70
C TYR A 924 11.80 29.80 36.12
N CYS A 925 12.94 30.09 36.74
CA CYS A 925 13.81 31.21 36.34
C CYS A 925 14.32 31.08 34.89
N HIS A 926 14.41 32.20 34.17
CA HIS A 926 14.88 32.18 32.77
C HIS A 926 16.39 32.02 32.63
N TRP A 927 17.17 32.26 33.69
CA TRP A 927 18.63 32.09 33.70
C TRP A 927 19.08 30.64 33.97
N ASP A 928 18.15 29.80 34.39
CA ASP A 928 18.41 28.45 34.83
C ASP A 928 18.78 27.54 33.65
N THR A 929 19.98 26.97 33.68
CA THR A 929 20.48 26.18 32.54
C THR A 929 19.73 24.86 32.40
N LEU A 930 19.38 24.21 33.52
CA LEU A 930 18.71 22.92 33.49
C LEU A 930 17.26 23.07 33.01
N ILE A 931 16.57 24.14 33.43
CA ILE A 931 15.22 24.45 32.94
C ILE A 931 15.25 24.90 31.49
N ASN A 932 16.23 25.68 31.04
CA ASN A 932 16.32 26.03 29.62
C ASN A 932 16.57 24.82 28.72
N ILE A 933 17.27 23.79 29.21
CA ILE A 933 17.34 22.50 28.52
C ILE A 933 15.95 21.85 28.43
N ALA A 934 15.17 21.85 29.52
CA ALA A 934 13.79 21.37 29.51
C ALA A 934 12.90 22.18 28.53
N ARG A 935 13.01 23.52 28.51
CA ARG A 935 12.31 24.39 27.55
C ARG A 935 12.65 24.05 26.11
N LEU A 936 13.93 23.82 25.80
CA LEU A 936 14.36 23.45 24.45
C LEU A 936 13.82 22.07 24.05
N ILE A 937 13.95 21.07 24.93
CA ILE A 937 13.45 19.71 24.70
C ILE A 937 11.93 19.73 24.46
N TYR A 938 11.21 20.48 25.29
CA TYR A 938 9.76 20.61 25.18
C TYR A 938 9.35 21.37 23.91
N ALA A 939 10.01 22.48 23.57
CA ALA A 939 9.75 23.21 22.33
C ALA A 939 9.95 22.31 21.09
N ILE A 940 11.00 21.49 21.07
CA ILE A 940 11.23 20.50 20.00
C ILE A 940 10.08 19.48 19.94
N ASN A 941 9.66 18.95 21.09
CA ASN A 941 8.54 18.00 21.15
C ASN A 941 7.24 18.60 20.56
N ILE A 942 6.94 19.85 20.90
CA ILE A 942 5.78 20.58 20.39
C ILE A 942 5.88 20.83 18.88
N MET A 943 7.04 21.25 18.37
CA MET A 943 7.27 21.43 16.93
C MET A 943 7.12 20.14 16.13
N LEU A 944 7.49 18.98 16.72
CA LEU A 944 7.31 17.66 16.11
C LEU A 944 5.87 17.16 16.17
N THR A 945 5.07 17.65 17.11
CA THR A 945 3.65 17.28 17.27
C THR A 945 2.71 18.16 16.43
N PHE A 946 3.11 19.40 16.13
CA PHE A 946 2.35 20.35 15.32
C PHE A 946 1.82 19.78 13.97
N PRO A 947 2.62 19.05 13.16
CA PRO A 947 2.15 18.51 11.87
C PRO A 947 1.02 17.49 11.99
N LEU A 948 0.96 16.73 13.10
CA LEU A 948 -0.09 15.73 13.33
C LEU A 948 -1.46 16.39 13.45
N GLU A 949 -1.57 17.46 14.23
CA GLU A 949 -2.84 18.18 14.42
C GLU A 949 -3.21 18.98 13.15
N CYS A 950 -2.23 19.55 12.45
CA CYS A 950 -2.45 20.24 11.19
C CYS A 950 -3.02 19.30 10.10
N LEU A 951 -2.54 18.06 10.06
CA LEU A 951 -3.07 17.02 9.18
C LEU A 951 -4.55 16.75 9.42
N VAL A 952 -4.99 16.66 10.68
CA VAL A 952 -6.40 16.41 11.01
C VAL A 952 -7.26 17.60 10.57
N CYS A 953 -6.83 18.84 10.84
CA CYS A 953 -7.51 20.06 10.37
C CYS A 953 -7.73 20.04 8.85
N ARG A 954 -6.67 19.71 8.09
CA ARG A 954 -6.72 19.64 6.63
C ARG A 954 -7.70 18.59 6.14
N GLN A 955 -7.65 17.38 6.70
CA GLN A 955 -8.56 16.28 6.32
C GLN A 955 -10.03 16.65 6.53
N VAL A 956 -10.36 17.32 7.64
CA VAL A 956 -11.73 17.77 7.91
C VAL A 956 -12.20 18.77 6.84
N ILE A 957 -11.37 19.75 6.50
CA ILE A 957 -11.69 20.73 5.45
C ILE A 957 -11.86 20.04 4.10
N GLU A 958 -10.94 19.15 3.72
CA GLU A 958 -10.98 18.44 2.44
C GLU A 958 -12.26 17.60 2.30
N ILE A 959 -12.65 16.85 3.33
CA ILE A 959 -13.86 16.02 3.33
C ILE A 959 -15.13 16.88 3.25
N VAL A 960 -15.17 18.00 3.97
CA VAL A 960 -16.31 18.91 3.92
C VAL A 960 -16.39 19.52 2.52
N CYS A 961 -15.31 20.12 2.01
CA CYS A 961 -15.27 20.75 0.70
C CYS A 961 -15.57 19.77 -0.45
N SER A 962 -15.02 18.55 -0.42
CA SER A 962 -15.26 17.54 -1.46
C SER A 962 -16.72 17.09 -1.58
N LYS A 963 -17.52 17.27 -0.50
CA LYS A 963 -18.96 16.97 -0.51
C LYS A 963 -19.78 18.04 -1.24
N TRP A 964 -19.25 19.25 -1.38
CA TRP A 964 -19.94 20.40 -2.00
C TRP A 964 -19.32 20.81 -3.35
N THR A 965 -18.05 20.54 -3.60
CA THR A 965 -17.33 20.89 -4.84
C THR A 965 -16.34 19.80 -5.25
N SER A 966 -15.98 19.71 -6.54
CA SER A 966 -14.94 18.80 -7.02
C SER A 966 -13.57 19.30 -6.55
N PHE A 967 -13.12 18.78 -5.41
CA PHE A 967 -12.01 19.32 -4.65
C PHE A 967 -10.92 18.25 -4.46
N SER A 968 -10.12 17.98 -5.50
CA SER A 968 -9.05 16.96 -5.45
C SER A 968 -7.93 17.26 -6.45
N SER A 969 -7.02 18.16 -6.07
CA SER A 969 -5.77 18.44 -6.80
C SER A 969 -4.62 18.61 -5.81
N ASP A 970 -3.41 18.24 -6.21
CA ASP A 970 -2.18 18.46 -5.44
C ASP A 970 -2.01 19.91 -4.98
N ARG A 971 -2.54 20.87 -5.76
CA ARG A 971 -2.53 22.30 -5.43
C ARG A 971 -3.32 22.61 -4.16
N ASN A 972 -4.42 21.90 -3.92
CA ASN A 972 -5.31 22.16 -2.79
C ASN A 972 -4.66 21.77 -1.45
N HIS A 973 -3.82 20.72 -1.44
CA HIS A 973 -3.04 20.29 -0.26
C HIS A 973 -2.16 21.44 0.26
N TYR A 974 -1.41 22.11 -0.63
CA TYR A 974 -0.51 23.21 -0.24
C TYR A 974 -1.30 24.43 0.24
N ILE A 975 -2.35 24.82 -0.49
CA ILE A 975 -3.15 26.00 -0.17
C ILE A 975 -3.81 25.86 1.20
N ILE A 976 -4.51 24.75 1.47
CA ILE A 976 -5.20 24.55 2.75
C ILE A 976 -4.21 24.54 3.91
N THR A 977 -3.09 23.83 3.77
CA THR A 977 -2.08 23.75 4.84
C THR A 977 -1.52 25.13 5.17
N ILE A 978 -1.18 25.93 4.16
CA ILE A 978 -0.65 27.29 4.34
C ILE A 978 -1.70 28.18 5.03
N LEU A 979 -2.97 28.10 4.62
CA LEU A 979 -4.05 28.88 5.23
C LEU A 979 -4.27 28.52 6.70
N ILE A 980 -4.27 27.22 7.05
CA ILE A 980 -4.42 26.76 8.43
C ILE A 980 -3.26 27.29 9.29
N VAL A 981 -2.01 27.17 8.82
CA VAL A 981 -0.84 27.63 9.57
C VAL A 981 -0.87 29.15 9.76
N ILE A 982 -1.14 29.92 8.69
CA ILE A 982 -1.25 31.38 8.77
C ILE A 982 -2.34 31.81 9.76
N ALA A 983 -3.52 31.20 9.69
CA ALA A 983 -4.62 31.51 10.61
C ALA A 983 -4.25 31.18 12.06
N SER A 984 -3.58 30.05 12.31
CA SER A 984 -3.12 29.68 13.65
C SER A 984 -2.07 30.64 14.20
N VAL A 985 -1.17 31.16 13.35
CA VAL A 985 -0.16 32.15 13.74
C VAL A 985 -0.86 33.45 14.11
N ILE A 986 -1.72 34.00 13.24
CA ILE A 986 -2.42 35.28 13.50
C ILE A 986 -3.18 35.23 14.82
N LEU A 987 -3.92 34.15 15.08
CA LEU A 987 -4.67 34.00 16.33
C LEU A 987 -3.77 33.78 17.54
N SER A 988 -2.62 33.12 17.40
CA SER A 988 -1.66 32.99 18.51
C SER A 988 -0.99 34.32 18.92
N LEU A 989 -1.05 35.34 18.05
CA LEU A 989 -0.56 36.69 18.38
C LEU A 989 -1.59 37.53 19.15
N SER A 990 -2.85 37.09 19.25
CA SER A 990 -3.91 37.87 19.92
C SER A 990 -4.04 37.58 21.42
N THR A 991 -3.41 36.52 21.92
CA THR A 991 -3.43 36.16 23.33
C THR A 991 -2.12 35.57 23.80
N ASP A 992 -1.72 35.94 25.02
CA ASP A 992 -0.54 35.41 25.70
C ASP A 992 -0.93 34.40 26.80
N CYS A 993 -2.23 34.17 26.99
CA CYS A 993 -2.77 33.38 28.10
C CYS A 993 -3.03 31.92 27.69
N LEU A 994 -2.04 31.03 27.88
CA LEU A 994 -2.21 29.61 27.56
C LEU A 994 -3.37 28.96 28.34
N GLY A 995 -3.49 29.21 29.66
CA GLY A 995 -4.48 28.54 30.52
C GLY A 995 -5.93 28.66 30.05
N ILE A 996 -6.33 29.86 29.60
CA ILE A 996 -7.70 30.13 29.09
C ILE A 996 -7.97 29.31 27.83
N VAL A 997 -6.98 29.27 26.92
CA VAL A 997 -7.10 28.54 25.65
C VAL A 997 -7.29 27.04 25.92
N LEU A 998 -6.58 26.50 26.92
CA LEU A 998 -6.72 25.10 27.35
C LEU A 998 -8.10 24.82 27.98
N GLU A 999 -8.54 25.66 28.92
CA GLU A 999 -9.84 25.54 29.60
C GLU A 999 -11.02 25.58 28.62
N LEU A 1000 -11.05 26.59 27.74
CA LEU A 1000 -12.13 26.80 26.76
C LEU A 1000 -12.21 25.65 25.76
N ASN A 1001 -11.07 25.21 25.23
CA ASN A 1001 -11.05 24.14 24.25
C ASN A 1001 -11.54 22.82 24.88
N GLY A 1002 -11.13 22.57 26.12
CA GLY A 1002 -11.56 21.42 26.91
C GLY A 1002 -13.06 21.41 27.21
N LEU A 1003 -13.58 22.52 27.75
CA LEU A 1003 -14.97 22.59 28.18
C LEU A 1003 -15.96 22.65 27.03
N LEU A 1004 -15.67 23.35 25.93
CA LEU A 1004 -16.61 23.55 24.84
C LEU A 1004 -16.47 22.51 23.73
N VAL A 1005 -15.25 22.36 23.21
CA VAL A 1005 -14.99 21.57 22.01
C VAL A 1005 -14.73 20.12 22.37
N ALA A 1006 -13.86 19.88 23.36
CA ALA A 1006 -13.45 18.54 23.72
C ALA A 1006 -14.58 17.73 24.38
N SER A 1007 -15.34 18.34 25.29
CA SER A 1007 -16.53 17.70 25.89
C SER A 1007 -17.53 17.20 24.84
N SER A 1008 -17.79 18.01 23.81
CA SER A 1008 -18.68 17.68 22.70
C SER A 1008 -18.15 16.49 21.88
N LEU A 1009 -16.87 16.53 21.54
CA LEU A 1009 -16.22 15.57 20.65
C LEU A 1009 -15.87 14.23 21.32
N ALA A 1010 -15.48 14.24 22.60
CA ALA A 1010 -15.07 13.04 23.34
C ALA A 1010 -16.21 12.39 24.12
N TYR A 1011 -17.15 13.16 24.66
CA TYR A 1011 -18.15 12.62 25.59
C TYR A 1011 -19.54 12.56 24.99
N ILE A 1012 -20.04 13.68 24.45
CA ILE A 1012 -21.42 13.78 23.93
C ILE A 1012 -21.61 12.95 22.66
N LEU A 1013 -20.83 13.21 21.61
CA LEU A 1013 -21.03 12.58 20.31
C LEU A 1013 -20.84 11.05 20.32
N PRO A 1014 -19.79 10.48 20.96
CA PRO A 1014 -19.64 9.03 21.07
C PRO A 1014 -20.80 8.37 21.83
N ALA A 1015 -21.22 8.96 22.96
CA ALA A 1015 -22.34 8.44 23.75
C ALA A 1015 -23.66 8.46 22.97
N LEU A 1016 -23.97 9.57 22.29
CA LEU A 1016 -25.18 9.69 21.45
C LEU A 1016 -25.19 8.68 20.31
N CYS A 1017 -24.05 8.47 19.64
CA CYS A 1017 -23.96 7.50 18.55
C CYS A 1017 -24.21 6.08 19.05
N TYR A 1018 -23.58 5.70 20.16
CA TYR A 1018 -23.75 4.38 20.76
C TYR A 1018 -25.20 4.15 21.23
N LEU A 1019 -25.78 5.10 21.96
CA LEU A 1019 -27.13 5.01 22.50
C LEU A 1019 -28.22 4.93 21.41
N LYS A 1020 -27.98 5.49 20.22
CA LYS A 1020 -28.89 5.37 19.07
C LYS A 1020 -28.74 4.06 18.30
N LEU A 1021 -27.55 3.46 18.29
CA LEU A 1021 -27.27 2.24 17.54
C LEU A 1021 -27.54 0.96 18.34
N LYS A 1022 -27.71 1.05 19.67
CA LYS A 1022 -27.87 -0.11 20.55
C LYS A 1022 -29.11 -0.97 20.21
N PRO A 1023 -29.04 -2.31 20.34
CA PRO A 1023 -30.20 -3.18 20.22
C PRO A 1023 -31.20 -2.96 21.38
N ARG A 1024 -32.51 -2.97 21.09
CA ARG A 1024 -33.60 -2.81 22.09
C ARG A 1024 -33.53 -3.81 23.26
N SER A 1025 -32.96 -4.99 23.07
CA SER A 1025 -32.83 -6.02 24.13
C SER A 1025 -31.79 -5.70 25.21
N THR A 1026 -31.00 -4.62 25.06
CA THR A 1026 -29.85 -4.32 25.94
C THR A 1026 -30.04 -3.09 26.81
N GLU A 1027 -31.26 -2.55 26.95
CA GLU A 1027 -31.55 -1.25 27.57
C GLU A 1027 -30.89 -1.03 28.94
N PHE A 1028 -30.86 -2.03 29.81
CA PHE A 1028 -30.24 -1.96 31.16
C PHE A 1028 -28.81 -2.55 31.26
N SER A 1029 -28.11 -2.73 30.14
CA SER A 1029 -26.71 -3.16 30.17
C SER A 1029 -25.80 -2.11 30.82
N PHE A 1030 -24.75 -2.57 31.50
CA PHE A 1030 -23.74 -1.71 32.13
C PHE A 1030 -23.17 -0.65 31.16
N ASP A 1031 -22.91 -1.04 29.91
CA ASP A 1031 -22.45 -0.14 28.85
C ASP A 1031 -23.46 1.01 28.58
N ASN A 1032 -24.76 0.77 28.67
CA ASN A 1032 -25.73 1.84 28.45
C ASN A 1032 -25.74 2.85 29.60
N ILE A 1033 -25.68 2.36 30.84
CA ILE A 1033 -25.63 3.21 32.03
C ILE A 1033 -24.38 4.10 31.97
N CYS A 1034 -23.23 3.51 31.67
CA CYS A 1034 -21.98 4.25 31.47
C CYS A 1034 -22.08 5.28 30.33
N SER A 1035 -22.76 4.95 29.23
CA SER A 1035 -22.98 5.89 28.11
C SER A 1035 -23.92 7.04 28.48
N TYR A 1036 -24.96 6.82 29.29
CA TYR A 1036 -25.82 7.90 29.80
C TYR A 1036 -25.05 8.81 30.77
N ILE A 1037 -24.25 8.24 31.67
CA ILE A 1037 -23.39 9.02 32.58
C ILE A 1037 -22.41 9.87 31.78
N LEU A 1038 -21.74 9.29 30.78
CA LEU A 1038 -20.82 10.00 29.89
C LEU A 1038 -21.50 11.17 29.17
N LEU A 1039 -22.73 10.95 28.67
CA LEU A 1039 -23.52 11.99 28.01
C LEU A 1039 -23.88 13.14 28.97
N ILE A 1040 -24.36 12.83 30.16
CA ILE A 1040 -24.75 13.83 31.17
C ILE A 1040 -23.53 14.66 31.59
N ILE A 1041 -22.40 14.01 31.90
CA ILE A 1041 -21.15 14.69 32.23
C ILE A 1041 -20.73 15.60 31.07
N GLY A 1042 -20.76 15.10 29.83
CA GLY A 1042 -20.44 15.88 28.65
C GLY A 1042 -21.28 17.15 28.53
N ILE A 1043 -22.61 17.04 28.68
CA ILE A 1043 -23.54 18.18 28.60
C ILE A 1043 -23.28 19.19 29.71
N LEU A 1044 -23.09 18.75 30.96
CA LEU A 1044 -22.81 19.63 32.09
C LEU A 1044 -21.50 20.41 31.88
N LEU A 1045 -20.46 19.74 31.37
CA LEU A 1045 -19.18 20.38 31.05
C LEU A 1045 -19.33 21.41 29.93
N THR A 1046 -20.03 21.08 28.84
CA THR A 1046 -20.28 22.03 27.74
C THR A 1046 -21.05 23.26 28.23
N ILE A 1047 -22.08 23.09 29.05
CA ILE A 1047 -22.84 24.21 29.65
C ILE A 1047 -21.90 25.07 30.51
N SER A 1048 -21.10 24.46 31.38
CA SER A 1048 -20.13 25.20 32.19
C SER A 1048 -19.12 25.98 31.35
N GLY A 1049 -18.70 25.44 30.19
CA GLY A 1049 -17.82 26.10 29.24
C GLY A 1049 -18.39 27.36 28.58
N PHE A 1050 -19.71 27.50 28.51
CA PHE A 1050 -20.35 28.74 28.05
C PHE A 1050 -20.53 29.76 29.19
N VAL A 1051 -20.76 29.28 30.41
CA VAL A 1051 -21.06 30.11 31.59
C VAL A 1051 -19.79 30.71 32.21
N LEU A 1052 -18.73 29.93 32.36
CA LEU A 1052 -17.50 30.35 33.04
C LEU A 1052 -16.79 31.50 32.32
N PRO A 1053 -16.59 31.47 30.99
CA PRO A 1053 -15.89 32.57 30.32
C PRO A 1053 -16.65 33.89 30.38
N LEU A 1054 -17.99 33.82 30.37
CA LEU A 1054 -18.87 34.98 30.55
C LEU A 1054 -18.72 35.57 31.95
N ARG A 1055 -18.66 34.71 32.98
CA ARG A 1055 -18.43 35.13 34.36
C ARG A 1055 -17.05 35.80 34.51
N HIS A 1056 -16.00 35.18 33.99
CA HIS A 1056 -14.63 35.72 34.07
C HIS A 1056 -14.47 37.03 33.30
N ALA A 1057 -15.11 37.16 32.13
CA ALA A 1057 -15.12 38.40 31.35
C ALA A 1057 -15.87 39.55 32.04
N LEU A 1058 -16.88 39.24 32.87
CA LEU A 1058 -17.71 40.25 33.54
C LEU A 1058 -17.22 40.65 34.95
N GLN A 1059 -16.52 39.77 35.68
CA GLN A 1059 -16.26 39.96 37.12
C GLN A 1059 -14.79 40.10 37.51
N GLU A 1060 -13.88 39.34 36.91
CA GLU A 1060 -12.52 39.17 37.49
C GLU A 1060 -11.38 39.57 36.55
N GLY A 1061 -11.63 39.62 35.23
CA GLY A 1061 -10.57 39.80 34.24
C GLY A 1061 -9.62 38.60 34.23
N TYR A 1062 -9.00 38.31 33.09
CA TYR A 1062 -8.05 37.21 33.01
C TYR A 1062 -6.66 37.68 33.43
N TYR A 1063 -6.12 37.13 34.51
CA TYR A 1063 -4.78 37.44 34.98
C TYR A 1063 -3.78 36.38 34.51
N CYS A 1064 -2.84 36.77 33.63
CA CYS A 1064 -1.75 35.93 33.17
C CYS A 1064 -0.42 36.69 33.39
N GLN A 1065 0.53 36.06 34.07
CA GLN A 1065 1.86 36.61 34.24
C GLN A 1065 2.76 36.07 33.12
N HIS A 1066 3.00 36.87 32.09
CA HIS A 1066 3.95 36.55 31.03
C HIS A 1066 5.16 37.48 31.10
N GLY A 1067 6.37 36.91 31.00
CA GLY A 1067 7.62 37.67 30.93
C GLY A 1067 8.06 38.33 32.25
N ILE A 1068 7.38 38.04 33.37
CA ILE A 1068 7.74 38.53 34.71
C ILE A 1068 8.53 37.43 35.43
N GLU A 1069 9.73 37.77 35.93
CA GLU A 1069 10.56 36.79 36.64
C GLU A 1069 9.94 36.43 38.02
N PRO A 1070 9.84 35.13 38.37
CA PRO A 1070 9.35 34.72 39.68
C PRO A 1070 10.18 35.30 40.83
N ARG A 1071 9.50 35.80 41.87
CA ARG A 1071 10.16 36.54 42.98
C ARG A 1071 11.29 35.75 43.67
N TYR A 1072 11.17 34.42 43.75
CA TYR A 1072 12.16 33.56 44.39
C TYR A 1072 13.48 33.43 43.59
N CYS A 1073 13.47 33.74 42.29
CA CYS A 1073 14.66 33.65 41.43
C CYS A 1073 15.80 34.56 41.91
N THR A 1074 15.46 35.72 42.48
CA THR A 1074 16.42 36.66 43.09
C THR A 1074 17.10 36.09 44.33
N ARG A 1075 16.45 35.17 45.05
CA ARG A 1075 16.98 34.53 46.26
C ARG A 1075 17.86 33.32 45.94
N MET A 1076 17.51 32.58 44.90
CA MET A 1076 18.22 31.35 44.50
C MET A 1076 19.55 31.63 43.77
N PHE A 1077 19.66 32.77 43.07
CA PHE A 1077 20.86 33.17 42.32
C PHE A 1077 21.30 34.62 42.58
N PRO A 1078 21.94 34.92 43.74
CA PRO A 1078 22.30 36.29 44.10
C PRO A 1078 23.34 36.93 43.16
N THR A 1079 24.21 36.12 42.54
CA THR A 1079 25.34 36.58 41.71
C THR A 1079 24.96 36.96 40.27
N ALA A 1080 23.78 36.56 39.79
CA ALA A 1080 23.30 36.92 38.44
C ALA A 1080 22.91 38.41 38.32
N ILE A 1081 22.83 39.13 39.44
CA ILE A 1081 22.42 40.55 39.54
C ILE A 1081 23.48 41.52 38.97
N ASN A 1082 24.74 41.10 38.80
CA ASN A 1082 25.79 42.00 38.31
C ASN A 1082 25.70 42.34 36.82
N HIS A 1083 24.88 41.65 36.03
CA HIS A 1083 24.65 41.99 34.61
C HIS A 1083 23.46 42.93 34.37
N THR A 1084 22.57 43.15 35.36
CA THR A 1084 21.37 43.99 35.21
C THR A 1084 21.48 45.38 35.85
N LYS A 1085 22.58 45.70 36.55
CA LYS A 1085 22.79 47.03 37.17
C LYS A 1085 23.54 48.07 36.32
N ILE A 1086 23.75 47.84 35.02
CA ILE A 1086 24.31 48.85 34.11
C ILE A 1086 23.18 49.49 33.28
N LYS A 1087 22.42 50.37 33.93
CA LYS A 1087 21.79 51.59 33.37
C LYS A 1087 20.69 52.04 34.32
N LEU A 1088 21.03 52.99 35.18
CA LEU A 1088 20.23 54.16 35.56
C LEU A 1088 21.08 54.98 36.55
N ARG A 1089 22.17 55.55 36.03
CA ARG A 1089 22.83 56.71 36.65
C ARG A 1089 22.28 57.93 35.90
N ILE A 1090 21.05 58.33 36.23
CA ILE A 1090 20.54 59.65 35.86
C ILE A 1090 21.33 60.64 36.72
N LYS A 1091 22.20 61.40 36.07
CA LYS A 1091 22.80 62.60 36.65
C LYS A 1091 21.67 63.59 36.94
N SER A 1092 21.52 63.95 38.20
CA SER A 1092 20.99 65.24 38.60
C SER A 1092 21.98 66.33 38.19
N SER A 1093 21.56 67.27 37.34
CA SER A 1093 22.10 68.64 37.31
C SER A 1093 21.24 69.52 36.40
N SER A 1094 20.62 70.53 37.03
CA SER A 1094 20.00 71.76 36.50
C SER A 1094 18.94 71.63 35.41
#